data_AF-A0A7U9T5X3-F1
#
_entry.id   AF-A0A7U9T5X3-F1
#
_cell.length_a   1.000
_cell.length_b   1.000
_cell.length_c   1.000
_cell.angle_alpha   90.00
_cell.angle_beta   90.00
_cell.angle_gamma   90.00
#
_symmetry.space_group_name_H-M   'P 1'
#
loop_
_entity.id
_entity.type
_entity.pdbx_description
1 polymer ?
#
loop_
_entity_poly.entity_id
_entity_poly.type
_entity_poly.pdbx_seq_one_letter_code
_entity_poly.pdbx_strand_id
1 'polypeptide(L)'
;MKNICRPFTLYSDFLPPARECRKWDYLAFGYFDGVNVGKNLFTDSGWDFGKMWQYSEQEKNCLDGSYTEQTIFGFRTEDEGEEEAQFWENAENGNFPFLFLILLQDDSDNSDFLKAWREHKQLEEKLFANEGVSVISYLTLDSSDMLLVLACDEYSAGAKLIDSFHTGDGNSVLCESGWNLRYSYTIPAIRKSFLNDSNKIAGLQGTVDSAYIHIIEKHPGSIENVYGQIKEAWPEPEKHEKKAVLGCNDDLIVMKGVPWSLFLKFYQDNTGLLNHSYCVYYNNIIGVTTILGEEENGRYIKNDGADLDNTTTISEGLREVCTKTAFDGGSGRGRAVRKELLSVLNSLEKYEKSPFHDYIFLSALKPMKLLIEMLVEADSQRDEDKYGYFYDFLTSFNMYTQNSVRSDRQFTEVPDFNIRIYETPVKMNALYNAVIYDLKLFLNEFTAEGREKHEYEFLTCTGVTDDMQVREIYPGFIANKRLFLVDMPEKQVYSPKLMFTMLAHEISHFVGRGIRHREYRYECVVKMASDAVVWFLSRKLSEYIKDERHLKEIMQVDEGGNYWEIFQNEIGRQLRQYMEGEHSDAFIDTRFDPDSMEEDDRKWWKNQLEAYSYHSDMMVKLMADHLCWIFHQKDLFSYLYKKEYIYQVKEGNGEQAGKKEKELRQHMESWVWDFFASTVWNRFELNFYSVMENLMYLLKESFADLGAVMILKLSVREYLEAILSSANDHGIDIKTLVDQEDGIVRGALVCLCMVNDEEDCPQEWSLDEIFDITRKGGEIAELAAALWEAMRIYTEESEKEPWEIQDEQKTFHCRTVWESALRYLVECRKIFLSDLKKSMEPIQNGILDMFKTFSKKNVEQVILNIRKYIGVYIRNLEKDLDKCKMDKGEGNTGE
;
A
#
# COMPACT_ATOMS: atom_id res chain seq x y z
N MET A 1 21.48 -23.86 -7.46
CA MET A 1 20.72 -22.88 -6.66
C MET A 1 19.24 -23.02 -6.96
N LYS A 2 18.44 -23.38 -5.95
CA LYS A 2 16.99 -23.62 -6.00
C LYS A 2 16.34 -22.77 -4.91
N ASN A 3 15.39 -21.91 -5.29
CA ASN A 3 14.62 -21.11 -4.32
C ASN A 3 13.40 -21.90 -3.86
N ILE A 4 13.08 -21.81 -2.58
CA ILE A 4 11.97 -22.51 -1.95
C ILE A 4 11.06 -21.49 -1.28
N CYS A 5 9.76 -21.63 -1.52
CA CYS A 5 8.69 -21.04 -0.73
C CYS A 5 7.70 -22.15 -0.39
N ARG A 6 7.70 -22.57 0.88
CA ARG A 6 6.83 -23.63 1.38
C ARG A 6 5.70 -23.02 2.22
N PRO A 7 4.42 -23.28 1.89
CA PRO A 7 3.31 -22.83 2.70
C PRO A 7 3.02 -23.84 3.83
N PHE A 8 2.79 -23.31 5.02
CA PHE A 8 2.34 -24.04 6.20
C PHE A 8 0.97 -23.49 6.58
N THR A 9 -0.09 -24.21 6.23
CA THR A 9 -1.47 -23.76 6.44
C THR A 9 -1.97 -24.33 7.76
N LEU A 10 -2.28 -23.45 8.70
CA LEU A 10 -2.79 -23.74 10.03
C LEU A 10 -4.31 -23.61 10.00
N TYR A 11 -5.03 -24.59 10.52
CA TYR A 11 -6.49 -24.60 10.56
C TYR A 11 -7.01 -24.52 11.99
N SER A 12 -8.08 -23.76 12.18
CA SER A 12 -8.91 -23.76 13.39
C SER A 12 -10.33 -24.18 13.01
N ASP A 13 -10.83 -25.23 13.64
CA ASP A 13 -12.18 -25.80 13.51
C ASP A 13 -13.05 -25.36 14.70
N PHE A 14 -12.73 -24.21 15.28
CA PHE A 14 -13.36 -23.73 16.51
C PHE A 14 -14.79 -23.23 16.26
N LEU A 15 -15.74 -23.88 16.94
CA LEU A 15 -17.08 -23.38 17.28
C LEU A 15 -18.08 -23.10 16.12
N PRO A 16 -19.00 -24.06 15.79
CA PRO A 16 -18.98 -25.48 16.13
C PRO A 16 -18.22 -26.28 15.06
N PRO A 17 -17.42 -27.28 15.46
CA PRO A 17 -16.66 -28.08 14.52
C PRO A 17 -17.58 -28.92 13.62
N ALA A 18 -17.13 -29.17 12.39
CA ALA A 18 -17.87 -30.03 11.47
C ALA A 18 -17.95 -31.47 11.97
N ARG A 19 -18.91 -32.23 11.42
CA ARG A 19 -19.05 -33.67 11.70
C ARG A 19 -18.13 -34.54 10.84
N GLU A 20 -17.57 -33.97 9.78
CA GLU A 20 -16.77 -34.70 8.81
C GLU A 20 -15.31 -34.74 9.24
N CYS A 21 -14.63 -35.86 8.98
CA CYS A 21 -13.20 -35.94 9.22
C CYS A 21 -12.46 -34.98 8.31
N ARG A 22 -11.69 -34.06 8.90
CA ARG A 22 -10.83 -33.15 8.16
C ARG A 22 -9.71 -33.88 7.43
N LYS A 23 -9.35 -33.43 6.24
CA LYS A 23 -8.25 -34.03 5.44
C LYS A 23 -6.94 -33.27 5.65
N TRP A 24 -6.60 -32.98 6.90
CA TRP A 24 -5.34 -32.34 7.22
C TRP A 24 -4.19 -33.35 7.28
N ASP A 25 -2.98 -32.93 6.94
CA ASP A 25 -1.78 -33.77 7.01
C ASP A 25 -1.42 -34.12 8.45
N TYR A 26 -1.59 -33.16 9.36
CA TYR A 26 -1.30 -33.27 10.78
C TYR A 26 -2.48 -32.76 11.63
N LEU A 27 -2.70 -33.40 12.77
CA LEU A 27 -3.52 -32.88 13.87
C LEU A 27 -2.61 -32.10 14.81
N ALA A 28 -2.93 -30.83 15.06
CA ALA A 28 -2.18 -29.99 15.99
C ALA A 28 -2.76 -30.04 17.40
N PHE A 29 -1.91 -29.80 18.39
CA PHE A 29 -2.32 -29.57 19.77
C PHE A 29 -2.11 -28.09 20.11
N GLY A 30 -3.11 -27.48 20.73
CA GLY A 30 -3.08 -26.08 21.17
C GLY A 30 -4.22 -25.30 20.54
N TYR A 31 -3.92 -24.09 20.05
CA TYR A 31 -4.90 -23.18 19.44
C TYR A 31 -5.26 -23.52 18.00
N PHE A 32 -4.45 -24.34 17.34
CA PHE A 32 -4.74 -24.84 15.99
C PHE A 32 -5.11 -26.32 16.09
N ASP A 33 -6.09 -26.74 15.30
CA ASP A 33 -6.57 -28.11 15.24
C ASP A 33 -5.86 -28.92 14.15
N GLY A 34 -5.41 -28.25 13.09
CA GLY A 34 -4.86 -28.88 11.90
C GLY A 34 -3.69 -28.13 11.29
N VAL A 35 -2.80 -28.87 10.62
CA VAL A 35 -1.72 -28.32 9.82
C VAL A 35 -1.62 -29.07 8.49
N ASN A 36 -1.55 -28.31 7.40
CA ASN A 36 -1.12 -28.81 6.09
C ASN A 36 0.25 -28.22 5.73
N VAL A 37 1.07 -29.04 5.10
CA VAL A 37 2.38 -28.62 4.59
C VAL A 37 2.35 -28.74 3.07
N GLY A 38 2.23 -27.60 2.39
CA GLY A 38 2.18 -27.58 0.93
C GLY A 38 3.54 -27.82 0.30
N LYS A 39 3.54 -27.92 -1.04
CA LYS A 39 4.76 -28.09 -1.84
C LYS A 39 5.46 -26.74 -2.05
N ASN A 40 6.70 -26.79 -2.55
CA ASN A 40 7.38 -25.58 -3.00
C ASN A 40 6.56 -24.86 -4.09
N LEU A 41 6.19 -23.60 -3.84
CA LEU A 41 5.45 -22.75 -4.78
C LEU A 41 6.36 -22.22 -5.90
N PHE A 42 7.66 -22.08 -5.63
CA PHE A 42 8.61 -21.59 -6.61
C PHE A 42 8.99 -22.68 -7.62
N THR A 43 9.25 -22.24 -8.85
CA THR A 43 9.65 -23.09 -9.97
C THR A 43 11.15 -23.02 -10.13
N ASP A 44 11.75 -24.00 -10.82
CA ASP A 44 13.20 -24.00 -11.09
C ASP A 44 13.69 -22.75 -11.85
N SER A 45 12.76 -22.01 -12.49
CA SER A 45 13.00 -20.77 -13.24
C SER A 45 13.17 -19.51 -12.38
N GLY A 46 12.86 -19.52 -11.08
CA GLY A 46 12.96 -18.34 -10.21
C GLY A 46 11.94 -18.29 -9.07
N TRP A 47 11.89 -17.15 -8.37
CA TRP A 47 10.91 -16.88 -7.32
C TRP A 47 9.94 -15.76 -7.75
N ASP A 48 8.71 -15.82 -7.23
CA ASP A 48 7.65 -14.83 -7.50
C ASP A 48 6.66 -14.80 -6.33
N PHE A 49 6.57 -13.66 -5.63
CA PHE A 49 5.66 -13.50 -4.50
C PHE A 49 4.17 -13.55 -4.91
N GLY A 50 3.83 -13.27 -6.17
CA GLY A 50 2.45 -13.40 -6.67
C GLY A 50 1.88 -14.81 -6.51
N LYS A 51 2.74 -15.83 -6.45
CA LYS A 51 2.32 -17.22 -6.17
C LYS A 51 1.81 -17.43 -4.75
N MET A 52 2.22 -16.61 -3.79
CA MET A 52 1.69 -16.67 -2.42
C MET A 52 0.24 -16.20 -2.40
N TRP A 53 -0.07 -15.12 -3.13
CA TRP A 53 -1.45 -14.65 -3.31
C TRP A 53 -2.33 -15.71 -3.98
N GLN A 54 -1.86 -16.30 -5.08
CA GLN A 54 -2.58 -17.37 -5.79
C GLN A 54 -2.82 -18.59 -4.89
N TYR A 55 -1.87 -18.95 -4.04
CA TYR A 55 -2.04 -20.02 -3.07
C TYR A 55 -3.13 -19.68 -2.06
N SER A 56 -3.09 -18.48 -1.46
CA SER A 56 -4.13 -18.02 -0.52
C SER A 56 -5.52 -18.00 -1.17
N GLU A 57 -5.65 -17.53 -2.41
CA GLU A 57 -6.91 -17.55 -3.15
C GLU A 57 -7.44 -19.00 -3.35
N GLN A 58 -6.56 -19.93 -3.71
CA GLN A 58 -6.92 -21.35 -3.88
C GLN A 58 -7.39 -21.99 -2.58
N GLU A 59 -6.69 -21.74 -1.46
CA GLU A 59 -7.07 -22.25 -0.15
C GLU A 59 -8.43 -21.68 0.29
N LYS A 60 -8.66 -20.37 0.12
CA LYS A 60 -9.96 -19.73 0.41
C LYS A 60 -11.11 -20.31 -0.41
N ASN A 61 -10.88 -20.65 -1.68
CA ASN A 61 -11.88 -21.31 -2.54
C ASN A 61 -12.24 -22.74 -2.08
N CYS A 62 -11.38 -23.37 -1.27
CA CYS A 62 -11.63 -24.69 -0.71
C CYS A 62 -12.38 -24.67 0.63
N LEU A 63 -12.53 -23.50 1.26
CA LEU A 63 -13.24 -23.37 2.54
C LEU A 63 -14.76 -23.59 2.35
N ASP A 64 -15.38 -24.28 3.31
CA ASP A 64 -16.81 -24.60 3.32
C ASP A 64 -17.58 -23.86 4.44
N GLY A 65 -16.91 -22.93 5.12
CA GLY A 65 -17.45 -22.14 6.24
C GLY A 65 -17.48 -22.87 7.58
N SER A 66 -16.90 -24.08 7.67
CA SER A 66 -16.88 -24.85 8.92
C SER A 66 -15.54 -24.79 9.65
N TYR A 67 -14.53 -24.13 9.10
CA TYR A 67 -13.23 -23.89 9.72
C TYR A 67 -12.62 -22.61 9.16
N THR A 68 -11.62 -22.08 9.86
CA THR A 68 -10.79 -20.96 9.42
C THR A 68 -9.36 -21.42 9.19
N GLU A 69 -8.58 -20.61 8.50
CA GLU A 69 -7.19 -20.92 8.18
C GLU A 69 -6.30 -19.69 8.27
N GLN A 70 -5.00 -19.95 8.43
CA GLN A 70 -3.93 -18.98 8.29
C GLN A 70 -2.71 -19.67 7.66
N THR A 71 -2.08 -19.05 6.66
CA THR A 71 -0.87 -19.60 6.04
C THR A 71 0.40 -18.87 6.49
N ILE A 72 1.45 -19.60 6.81
CA ILE A 72 2.82 -19.08 7.03
C ILE A 72 3.69 -19.54 5.86
N PHE A 73 4.42 -18.63 5.25
CA PHE A 73 5.31 -18.95 4.13
C PHE A 73 6.77 -19.01 4.59
N GLY A 74 7.40 -20.17 4.44
CA GLY A 74 8.82 -20.40 4.74
C GLY A 74 9.70 -20.26 3.48
N PHE A 75 10.76 -19.48 3.57
CA PHE A 75 11.71 -19.21 2.49
C PHE A 75 13.10 -19.80 2.78
N ARG A 76 13.70 -20.45 1.79
CA ARG A 76 15.06 -21.03 1.83
C ARG A 76 15.67 -21.04 0.42
N THR A 77 16.99 -21.03 0.30
CA THR A 77 17.71 -21.29 -0.96
C THR A 77 18.70 -22.43 -0.79
N GLU A 78 18.78 -23.33 -1.78
CA GLU A 78 19.70 -24.46 -1.76
C GLU A 78 20.66 -24.42 -2.95
N ASP A 79 21.97 -24.51 -2.71
CA ASP A 79 22.96 -24.33 -3.77
C ASP A 79 23.12 -25.57 -4.68
N GLU A 80 23.16 -26.79 -4.13
CA GLU A 80 23.35 -28.04 -4.91
C GLU A 80 22.72 -29.31 -4.28
N GLY A 81 21.90 -29.16 -3.23
CA GLY A 81 21.24 -30.27 -2.51
C GLY A 81 19.74 -30.33 -2.75
N GLU A 82 19.14 -31.47 -2.40
CA GLU A 82 17.69 -31.63 -2.20
C GLU A 82 17.41 -31.81 -0.70
N GLU A 83 18.11 -31.06 0.16
CA GLU A 83 18.06 -31.21 1.63
C GLU A 83 16.63 -31.05 2.14
N GLU A 84 15.92 -30.02 1.66
CA GLU A 84 14.53 -29.77 2.02
C GLU A 84 13.59 -30.86 1.52
N ALA A 85 13.75 -31.29 0.27
CA ALA A 85 12.91 -32.35 -0.27
C ALA A 85 13.15 -33.67 0.44
N GLN A 86 14.41 -33.98 0.77
CA GLN A 86 14.80 -35.15 1.54
C GLN A 86 14.30 -35.09 2.99
N PHE A 87 14.32 -33.93 3.63
CA PHE A 87 13.72 -33.73 4.95
C PHE A 87 12.23 -34.09 4.92
N TRP A 88 11.48 -33.54 3.97
CA TRP A 88 10.04 -33.81 3.87
C TRP A 88 9.74 -35.24 3.45
N GLU A 89 10.52 -35.82 2.54
CA GLU A 89 10.40 -37.23 2.19
C GLU A 89 10.60 -38.13 3.42
N ASN A 90 11.60 -37.83 4.25
CA ASN A 90 11.85 -38.57 5.49
C ASN A 90 10.73 -38.38 6.53
N ALA A 91 10.25 -37.14 6.72
CA ALA A 91 9.12 -36.85 7.59
C ALA A 91 7.83 -37.56 7.10
N GLU A 92 7.65 -37.66 5.79
CA GLU A 92 6.50 -38.30 5.13
C GLU A 92 6.62 -39.83 5.00
N ASN A 93 7.79 -40.43 5.18
CA ASN A 93 7.97 -41.88 5.11
C ASN A 93 7.49 -42.62 6.39
N GLY A 94 7.00 -41.89 7.40
CA GLY A 94 6.31 -42.45 8.56
C GLY A 94 7.21 -42.86 9.72
N ASN A 95 8.50 -42.57 9.65
CA ASN A 95 9.45 -42.75 10.75
C ASN A 95 9.36 -41.65 11.82
N PHE A 96 8.82 -40.49 11.46
CA PHE A 96 8.65 -39.33 12.36
C PHE A 96 7.15 -38.99 12.48
N PRO A 97 6.43 -39.53 13.49
CA PRO A 97 5.01 -39.23 13.68
C PRO A 97 4.76 -37.82 14.20
N PHE A 98 5.71 -37.21 14.92
CA PHE A 98 5.55 -35.89 15.53
C PHE A 98 6.22 -34.80 14.71
N LEU A 99 5.57 -33.65 14.62
CA LEU A 99 6.08 -32.44 13.98
C LEU A 99 5.96 -31.27 14.95
N PHE A 100 7.00 -30.46 15.06
CA PHE A 100 6.97 -29.20 15.81
C PHE A 100 7.28 -28.06 14.86
N LEU A 101 6.33 -27.13 14.71
CA LEU A 101 6.55 -25.87 14.01
C LEU A 101 6.90 -24.80 15.05
N ILE A 102 8.13 -24.32 15.04
CA ILE A 102 8.67 -23.41 16.04
C ILE A 102 8.95 -22.06 15.38
N LEU A 103 8.13 -21.08 15.72
CA LEU A 103 8.20 -19.71 15.25
C LEU A 103 9.10 -18.88 16.17
N LEU A 104 10.28 -18.53 15.71
CA LEU A 104 11.30 -17.82 16.48
C LEU A 104 11.42 -16.35 16.01
N GLN A 105 11.45 -15.43 16.97
CA GLN A 105 11.77 -14.02 16.78
C GLN A 105 13.09 -13.72 17.49
N ASP A 106 14.04 -13.15 16.74
CA ASP A 106 15.40 -12.90 17.21
C ASP A 106 15.53 -11.47 17.73
N ASP A 107 16.29 -11.29 18.82
CA ASP A 107 16.54 -10.01 19.49
C ASP A 107 17.86 -9.36 19.04
N SER A 108 18.63 -10.03 18.19
CA SER A 108 19.97 -9.56 17.81
C SER A 108 19.90 -8.42 16.80
N ASP A 109 20.90 -7.56 16.85
CA ASP A 109 21.10 -6.54 15.82
C ASP A 109 21.18 -7.19 14.43
N ASN A 110 20.75 -6.47 13.40
CA ASN A 110 20.66 -7.01 12.03
C ASN A 110 21.97 -7.63 11.51
N SER A 111 23.14 -7.16 11.93
CA SER A 111 24.42 -7.75 11.54
C SER A 111 24.62 -9.16 12.11
N ASP A 112 24.17 -9.37 13.35
CA ASP A 112 24.36 -10.61 14.08
C ASP A 112 23.38 -11.66 13.57
N PHE A 113 22.13 -11.28 13.33
CA PHE A 113 21.15 -12.15 12.68
C PHE A 113 21.59 -12.61 11.28
N LEU A 114 22.14 -11.71 10.46
CA LEU A 114 22.65 -12.08 9.13
C LEU A 114 23.76 -13.12 9.22
N LYS A 115 24.61 -13.03 10.25
CA LYS A 115 25.65 -14.01 10.52
C LYS A 115 25.03 -15.32 10.99
N ALA A 116 24.10 -15.27 11.94
CA ALA A 116 23.39 -16.42 12.47
C ALA A 116 22.63 -17.19 11.37
N TRP A 117 21.98 -16.47 10.44
CA TRP A 117 21.33 -17.10 9.28
C TRP A 117 22.34 -17.71 8.32
N ARG A 118 23.50 -17.09 8.05
CA ARG A 118 24.54 -17.73 7.20
C ARG A 118 25.05 -19.04 7.79
N GLU A 119 24.99 -19.17 9.12
CA GLU A 119 25.42 -20.34 9.88
C GLU A 119 24.22 -21.25 10.25
N HIS A 120 23.01 -21.03 9.72
CA HIS A 120 21.80 -21.78 10.08
C HIS A 120 21.94 -23.29 9.85
N LYS A 121 22.67 -23.72 8.82
CA LYS A 121 22.95 -25.14 8.58
C LYS A 121 23.73 -25.80 9.72
N GLN A 122 24.63 -25.06 10.38
CA GLN A 122 25.34 -25.57 11.55
C GLN A 122 24.40 -25.73 12.74
N LEU A 123 23.42 -24.84 12.89
CA LEU A 123 22.35 -25.00 13.88
C LEU A 123 21.52 -26.26 13.57
N GLU A 124 21.13 -26.47 12.31
CA GLU A 124 20.43 -27.68 11.86
C GLU A 124 21.24 -28.95 12.15
N GLU A 125 22.54 -28.97 11.83
CA GLU A 125 23.45 -30.10 12.11
C GLU A 125 23.56 -30.41 13.61
N LYS A 126 23.71 -29.37 14.46
CA LYS A 126 23.77 -29.54 15.92
C LYS A 126 22.46 -30.10 16.49
N LEU A 127 21.32 -29.64 15.99
CA LEU A 127 20.02 -30.13 16.44
C LEU A 127 19.75 -31.54 15.90
N PHE A 128 20.12 -31.83 14.66
CA PHE A 128 20.05 -33.15 14.03
C PHE A 128 20.93 -34.21 14.70
N ALA A 129 22.00 -33.81 15.39
CA ALA A 129 22.85 -34.73 16.15
C ALA A 129 22.11 -35.42 17.32
N ASN A 130 20.92 -34.94 17.69
CA ASN A 130 20.06 -35.61 18.66
C ASN A 130 19.37 -36.82 18.02
N GLU A 131 19.46 -37.97 18.67
CA GLU A 131 18.85 -39.21 18.19
C GLU A 131 17.34 -39.03 18.02
N GLY A 132 16.81 -39.49 16.88
CA GLY A 132 15.37 -39.46 16.61
C GLY A 132 14.80 -38.12 16.12
N VAL A 133 15.66 -37.12 15.84
CA VAL A 133 15.24 -35.78 15.42
C VAL A 133 15.75 -35.45 14.01
N SER A 134 14.85 -34.97 13.16
CA SER A 134 15.18 -34.33 11.89
C SER A 134 14.82 -32.85 11.94
N VAL A 135 15.60 -31.99 11.28
CA VAL A 135 15.51 -30.54 11.44
C VAL A 135 15.61 -29.82 10.10
N ILE A 136 14.80 -28.78 9.93
CA ILE A 136 14.96 -27.82 8.83
C ILE A 136 14.48 -26.43 9.27
N SER A 137 15.09 -25.38 8.72
CA SER A 137 14.75 -23.99 9.00
C SER A 137 14.41 -23.18 7.73
N TYR A 138 13.56 -22.18 7.92
CA TYR A 138 13.11 -21.23 6.90
C TYR A 138 13.08 -19.81 7.46
N LEU A 139 13.37 -18.81 6.62
CA LEU A 139 13.01 -17.42 6.90
C LEU A 139 11.51 -17.22 6.70
N THR A 140 10.92 -16.22 7.36
CA THR A 140 9.51 -15.86 7.13
C THR A 140 9.30 -14.35 6.96
N LEU A 141 8.18 -14.00 6.32
CA LEU A 141 7.68 -12.61 6.19
C LEU A 141 6.62 -12.26 7.25
N ASP A 142 6.33 -13.18 8.18
CA ASP A 142 5.45 -12.94 9.33
C ASP A 142 6.20 -12.20 10.46
N SER A 143 5.57 -12.08 11.63
CA SER A 143 6.18 -11.45 12.81
C SER A 143 7.43 -12.18 13.32
N SER A 144 7.55 -13.48 13.02
CA SER A 144 8.73 -14.29 13.33
C SER A 144 9.83 -14.07 12.30
N ASP A 145 11.09 -14.26 12.68
CA ASP A 145 12.22 -14.19 11.76
C ASP A 145 12.52 -15.54 11.12
N MET A 146 12.34 -16.62 11.89
CA MET A 146 12.61 -17.98 11.46
C MET A 146 11.45 -18.90 11.84
N LEU A 147 11.14 -19.83 10.93
CA LEU A 147 10.37 -21.03 11.21
C LEU A 147 11.34 -22.21 11.26
N LEU A 148 11.52 -22.78 12.45
CA LEU A 148 12.27 -24.01 12.67
C LEU A 148 11.29 -25.17 12.76
N VAL A 149 11.52 -26.21 11.96
CA VAL A 149 10.67 -27.39 11.90
C VAL A 149 11.45 -28.59 12.42
N LEU A 150 10.91 -29.26 13.43
CA LEU A 150 11.44 -30.52 13.96
C LEU A 150 10.49 -31.66 13.61
N ALA A 151 10.99 -32.72 12.97
CA ALA A 151 10.28 -33.98 12.82
C ALA A 151 10.91 -35.01 13.76
N CYS A 152 10.12 -35.57 14.67
CA CYS A 152 10.61 -36.43 15.75
C CYS A 152 9.94 -37.80 15.74
N ASP A 153 10.71 -38.85 16.05
CA ASP A 153 10.22 -40.22 16.25
C ASP A 153 9.46 -40.33 17.59
N GLU A 154 9.98 -39.65 18.61
CA GLU A 154 9.38 -39.47 19.93
C GLU A 154 9.07 -38.01 20.23
N TYR A 155 7.89 -37.75 20.81
CA TYR A 155 7.51 -36.40 21.25
C TYR A 155 8.48 -35.81 22.28
N SER A 156 9.00 -36.65 23.18
CA SER A 156 9.87 -36.21 24.28
C SER A 156 11.20 -35.62 23.79
N ALA A 157 11.71 -36.09 22.64
CA ALA A 157 12.94 -35.59 22.04
C ALA A 157 12.76 -34.14 21.56
N GLY A 158 11.65 -33.85 20.85
CA GLY A 158 11.31 -32.50 20.41
C GLY A 158 11.00 -31.58 21.59
N ALA A 159 10.19 -32.04 22.55
CA ALA A 159 9.81 -31.26 23.73
C ALA A 159 11.04 -30.80 24.55
N LYS A 160 11.98 -31.70 24.84
CA LYS A 160 13.22 -31.37 25.58
C LYS A 160 14.07 -30.33 24.86
N LEU A 161 14.17 -30.42 23.53
CA LEU A 161 14.90 -29.44 22.73
C LEU A 161 14.24 -28.06 22.80
N ILE A 162 12.91 -28.00 22.64
CA ILE A 162 12.16 -26.74 22.75
C ILE A 162 12.29 -26.15 24.14
N ASP A 163 12.15 -26.97 25.19
CA ASP A 163 12.30 -26.53 26.57
C ASP A 163 13.67 -25.93 26.84
N SER A 164 14.74 -26.50 26.27
CA SER A 164 16.11 -25.96 26.38
C SER A 164 16.27 -24.56 25.77
N PHE A 165 15.37 -24.15 24.89
CA PHE A 165 15.37 -22.77 24.36
C PHE A 165 14.88 -21.76 25.40
N HIS A 166 14.15 -22.21 26.44
CA HIS A 166 13.47 -21.36 27.42
C HIS A 166 14.09 -21.42 28.82
N THR A 167 15.05 -22.32 29.09
CA THR A 167 15.61 -22.54 30.43
C THR A 167 16.54 -21.45 30.95
N GLY A 168 16.90 -20.45 30.13
CA GLY A 168 17.58 -19.22 30.57
C GLY A 168 19.01 -19.40 31.08
N ASP A 169 19.61 -20.59 30.90
CA ASP A 169 20.95 -20.95 31.35
C ASP A 169 22.07 -20.49 30.40
N GLY A 170 21.73 -19.73 29.34
CA GLY A 170 22.69 -19.15 28.39
C GLY A 170 23.43 -20.16 27.51
N ASN A 171 23.14 -21.46 27.68
CA ASN A 171 23.80 -22.59 27.00
C ASN A 171 22.86 -23.32 26.03
N SER A 172 21.81 -22.68 25.53
CA SER A 172 20.95 -23.30 24.53
C SER A 172 21.70 -23.42 23.19
N VAL A 173 21.39 -24.45 22.40
CA VAL A 173 21.98 -24.65 21.06
C VAL A 173 21.72 -23.45 20.14
N LEU A 174 20.62 -22.72 20.37
CA LEU A 174 20.33 -21.45 19.69
C LEU A 174 21.36 -20.37 20.04
N CYS A 175 21.59 -20.11 21.34
CA CYS A 175 22.55 -19.12 21.81
C CYS A 175 23.99 -19.45 21.35
N GLU A 176 24.39 -20.72 21.43
CA GLU A 176 25.69 -21.18 20.93
C GLU A 176 25.88 -20.99 19.41
N SER A 177 24.77 -20.89 18.67
CA SER A 177 24.76 -20.68 17.22
C SER A 177 24.46 -19.23 16.86
N GLY A 178 24.56 -18.31 17.83
CA GLY A 178 24.43 -16.87 17.62
C GLY A 178 22.99 -16.34 17.55
N TRP A 179 21.98 -17.17 17.89
CA TRP A 179 20.59 -16.76 17.93
C TRP A 179 20.21 -16.28 19.34
N ASN A 180 19.72 -15.05 19.44
CA ASN A 180 19.26 -14.47 20.70
C ASN A 180 17.72 -14.48 20.69
N LEU A 181 17.13 -15.41 21.43
CA LEU A 181 15.69 -15.58 21.41
C LEU A 181 14.98 -14.43 22.14
N ARG A 182 14.25 -13.60 21.40
CA ARG A 182 13.34 -12.59 21.97
C ARG A 182 12.01 -13.23 22.38
N TYR A 183 11.46 -14.03 21.47
CA TYR A 183 10.16 -14.66 21.64
C TYR A 183 10.04 -15.89 20.73
N SER A 184 9.33 -16.91 21.21
CA SER A 184 9.07 -18.16 20.50
C SER A 184 7.63 -18.60 20.66
N TYR A 185 7.08 -19.26 19.64
CA TYR A 185 5.81 -19.95 19.72
C TYR A 185 5.91 -21.31 19.02
N THR A 186 5.35 -22.36 19.61
CA THR A 186 5.47 -23.71 19.09
C THR A 186 4.10 -24.32 18.83
N ILE A 187 3.95 -24.95 17.67
CA ILE A 187 2.78 -25.73 17.28
C ILE A 187 3.20 -27.20 17.23
N PRO A 188 2.96 -27.98 18.29
CA PRO A 188 3.16 -29.42 18.26
C PRO A 188 2.03 -30.10 17.48
N ALA A 189 2.37 -31.07 16.64
CA ALA A 189 1.42 -31.78 15.82
C ALA A 189 1.79 -33.26 15.65
N ILE A 190 0.81 -34.09 15.34
CA ILE A 190 0.98 -35.49 15.00
C ILE A 190 0.42 -35.78 13.62
N ARG A 191 1.14 -36.58 12.84
CA ARG A 191 0.72 -36.92 11.48
C ARG A 191 -0.58 -37.73 11.49
N LYS A 192 -1.56 -37.27 10.73
CA LYS A 192 -2.91 -37.84 10.74
C LYS A 192 -2.97 -39.27 10.19
N SER A 193 -2.15 -39.57 9.18
CA SER A 193 -2.02 -40.94 8.64
C SER A 193 -1.38 -41.91 9.63
N PHE A 194 -0.55 -41.43 10.56
CA PHE A 194 -0.01 -42.22 11.66
C PHE A 194 -1.04 -42.38 12.78
N LEU A 195 -1.70 -41.29 13.16
CA LEU A 195 -2.77 -41.26 14.18
C LEU A 195 -3.90 -42.25 13.86
N ASN A 196 -4.27 -42.40 12.58
CA ASN A 196 -5.36 -43.30 12.19
C ASN A 196 -4.93 -44.74 11.90
N ASP A 197 -3.67 -45.10 12.13
CA ASP A 197 -3.18 -46.49 12.05
C ASP A 197 -3.01 -47.08 13.46
N SER A 198 -3.97 -47.91 13.87
CA SER A 198 -3.96 -48.52 15.20
C SER A 198 -2.73 -49.38 15.50
N ASN A 199 -2.09 -49.97 14.49
CA ASN A 199 -0.88 -50.77 14.68
C ASN A 199 0.32 -49.87 14.99
N LYS A 200 0.43 -48.73 14.29
CA LYS A 200 1.50 -47.75 14.52
C LYS A 200 1.38 -47.10 15.89
N ILE A 201 0.17 -46.69 16.29
CA ILE A 201 -0.08 -46.16 17.64
C ILE A 201 0.24 -47.18 18.73
N ALA A 202 -0.13 -48.45 18.54
CA ALA A 202 0.15 -49.50 19.53
C ALA A 202 1.65 -49.76 19.72
N GLY A 203 2.47 -49.44 18.71
CA GLY A 203 3.93 -49.54 18.78
C GLY A 203 4.62 -48.36 19.47
N LEU A 204 3.91 -47.28 19.78
CA LEU A 204 4.50 -46.07 20.37
C LEU A 204 4.84 -46.29 21.84
N GLN A 205 6.08 -46.00 22.21
CA GLN A 205 6.55 -46.10 23.60
C GLN A 205 6.49 -44.74 24.31
N GLY A 206 6.59 -44.78 25.65
CA GLY A 206 6.59 -43.59 26.49
C GLY A 206 5.20 -43.12 26.92
N THR A 207 5.21 -42.04 27.71
CA THR A 207 4.01 -41.42 28.30
C THR A 207 4.00 -39.93 28.01
N VAL A 208 2.81 -39.34 27.99
CA VAL A 208 2.62 -37.89 28.09
C VAL A 208 2.70 -37.53 29.57
N ASP A 209 3.64 -36.66 29.94
CA ASP A 209 3.87 -36.28 31.34
C ASP A 209 2.65 -35.60 31.95
N SER A 210 2.14 -34.56 31.30
CA SER A 210 0.87 -33.93 31.64
C SER A 210 0.14 -33.43 30.40
N ALA A 211 -1.16 -33.72 30.30
CA ALA A 211 -2.06 -33.14 29.31
C ALA A 211 -3.20 -32.40 30.02
N TYR A 212 -3.42 -31.17 29.59
CA TYR A 212 -4.47 -30.28 30.06
C TYR A 212 -5.46 -30.08 28.91
N ILE A 213 -6.65 -30.65 29.07
CA ILE A 213 -7.68 -30.68 28.01
C ILE A 213 -8.79 -29.75 28.46
N HIS A 214 -8.80 -28.55 27.91
CA HIS A 214 -9.84 -27.56 28.13
C HIS A 214 -11.01 -27.85 27.20
N ILE A 215 -12.23 -27.86 27.75
CA ILE A 215 -13.43 -28.28 27.02
C ILE A 215 -14.53 -27.25 27.18
N ILE A 216 -15.18 -26.92 26.07
CA ILE A 216 -16.44 -26.16 26.03
C ILE A 216 -17.58 -27.17 25.93
N GLU A 217 -18.50 -27.15 26.89
CA GLU A 217 -19.59 -28.10 26.99
C GLU A 217 -20.76 -27.73 26.08
N LYS A 218 -21.43 -28.72 25.50
CA LYS A 218 -22.60 -28.47 24.63
C LYS A 218 -23.86 -28.13 25.39
N HIS A 219 -24.03 -28.75 26.55
CA HIS A 219 -25.12 -28.48 27.46
C HIS A 219 -24.68 -28.85 28.87
N PRO A 220 -25.19 -28.17 29.92
CA PRO A 220 -24.74 -28.37 31.29
C PRO A 220 -24.61 -29.84 31.70
N GLY A 221 -23.38 -30.23 32.05
CA GLY A 221 -23.03 -31.58 32.52
C GLY A 221 -22.79 -32.61 31.41
N SER A 222 -22.75 -32.23 30.13
CA SER A 222 -22.48 -33.16 29.02
C SER A 222 -21.11 -33.84 29.12
N ILE A 223 -20.14 -33.18 29.76
CA ILE A 223 -18.76 -33.68 29.87
C ILE A 223 -18.66 -34.90 30.79
N GLU A 224 -19.65 -35.15 31.68
CA GLU A 224 -19.66 -36.35 32.52
C GLU A 224 -19.67 -37.65 31.70
N ASN A 225 -20.33 -37.65 30.54
CA ASN A 225 -20.34 -38.80 29.63
C ASN A 225 -18.94 -39.04 29.03
N VAL A 226 -18.28 -37.97 28.59
CA VAL A 226 -16.93 -38.02 28.01
C VAL A 226 -15.92 -38.49 29.06
N TYR A 227 -15.93 -37.88 30.24
CA TYR A 227 -15.05 -38.23 31.34
C TYR A 227 -15.34 -39.65 31.88
N GLY A 228 -16.60 -40.09 31.87
CA GLY A 228 -17.00 -41.47 32.14
C GLY A 228 -16.26 -42.47 31.26
N GLN A 229 -16.27 -42.23 29.94
CA GLN A 229 -15.58 -43.10 28.97
C GLN A 229 -14.06 -43.02 29.06
N ILE A 230 -13.49 -41.86 29.42
CA ILE A 230 -12.05 -41.73 29.71
C ILE A 230 -11.65 -42.60 30.91
N LYS A 231 -12.45 -42.59 32.00
CA LYS A 231 -12.22 -43.45 33.18
C LYS A 231 -12.28 -44.94 32.85
N GLU A 232 -13.18 -45.34 31.96
CA GLU A 232 -13.27 -46.74 31.50
C GLU A 232 -12.06 -47.14 30.65
N ALA A 233 -11.59 -46.24 29.78
CA ALA A 233 -10.43 -46.47 28.94
C ALA A 233 -9.11 -46.45 29.72
N TRP A 234 -9.03 -45.67 30.81
CA TRP A 234 -7.85 -45.57 31.68
C TRP A 234 -8.21 -45.69 33.16
N PRO A 235 -8.19 -46.91 33.73
CA PRO A 235 -8.62 -47.16 35.11
C PRO A 235 -7.54 -46.84 36.16
N GLU A 236 -6.93 -45.65 36.08
CA GLU A 236 -5.95 -45.15 37.06
C GLU A 236 -6.43 -43.82 37.69
N PRO A 237 -7.34 -43.88 38.69
CA PRO A 237 -8.05 -42.70 39.19
C PRO A 237 -7.17 -41.63 39.85
N GLU A 238 -5.94 -41.96 40.21
CA GLU A 238 -4.97 -41.00 40.77
C GLU A 238 -4.24 -40.18 39.69
N LYS A 239 -4.37 -40.57 38.41
CA LYS A 239 -3.65 -39.98 37.27
C LYS A 239 -4.52 -39.14 36.34
N HIS A 240 -5.81 -39.05 36.61
CA HIS A 240 -6.71 -38.18 35.87
C HIS A 240 -7.72 -37.51 36.79
N GLU A 241 -8.08 -36.28 36.49
CA GLU A 241 -9.10 -35.55 37.23
C GLU A 241 -9.91 -34.64 36.30
N LYS A 242 -11.16 -34.38 36.69
CA LYS A 242 -12.03 -33.38 36.04
C LYS A 242 -12.22 -32.22 37.00
N LYS A 243 -12.02 -31.00 36.51
CA LYS A 243 -12.21 -29.75 37.26
C LYS A 243 -13.13 -28.84 36.47
N ALA A 244 -14.17 -28.32 37.10
CA ALA A 244 -14.90 -27.19 36.54
C ALA A 244 -13.99 -25.95 36.52
N VAL A 245 -13.97 -25.23 35.39
CA VAL A 245 -13.18 -24.02 35.22
C VAL A 245 -14.09 -22.84 34.92
N LEU A 246 -13.63 -21.62 35.26
CA LEU A 246 -14.37 -20.39 35.00
C LEU A 246 -13.72 -19.67 33.82
N GLY A 247 -14.47 -19.36 32.77
CA GLY A 247 -13.96 -18.64 31.60
C GLY A 247 -14.66 -19.05 30.31
N CYS A 248 -13.92 -19.05 29.20
CA CYS A 248 -14.42 -19.52 27.89
C CYS A 248 -14.55 -21.06 27.80
N ASN A 249 -13.95 -21.79 28.75
CA ASN A 249 -14.04 -23.23 28.89
C ASN A 249 -14.87 -23.56 30.14
N ASP A 250 -15.58 -24.69 30.11
CA ASP A 250 -16.47 -25.14 31.18
C ASP A 250 -15.82 -26.20 32.09
N ASP A 251 -15.09 -27.13 31.48
CA ASP A 251 -14.39 -28.21 32.17
C ASP A 251 -12.92 -28.31 31.73
N LEU A 252 -12.07 -28.74 32.66
CA LEU A 252 -10.67 -29.11 32.44
C LEU A 252 -10.50 -30.58 32.82
N ILE A 253 -10.03 -31.39 31.89
CA ILE A 253 -9.56 -32.75 32.17
C ILE A 253 -8.04 -32.73 32.23
N VAL A 254 -7.48 -33.11 33.37
CA VAL A 254 -6.04 -33.25 33.58
C VAL A 254 -5.68 -34.72 33.52
N MET A 255 -4.65 -35.07 32.75
CA MET A 255 -4.16 -36.43 32.55
C MET A 255 -2.65 -36.47 32.76
N LYS A 256 -2.16 -37.34 33.65
CA LYS A 256 -0.73 -37.40 34.02
C LYS A 256 -0.11 -38.76 33.74
N GLY A 257 1.01 -38.80 33.04
CA GLY A 257 1.71 -40.05 32.71
C GLY A 257 0.88 -41.00 31.83
N VAL A 258 0.06 -40.47 30.92
CA VAL A 258 -0.78 -41.29 30.02
C VAL A 258 0.08 -41.97 28.96
N PRO A 259 -0.04 -43.28 28.70
CA PRO A 259 0.64 -43.89 27.57
C PRO A 259 0.26 -43.19 26.26
N TRP A 260 1.24 -42.82 25.43
CA TRP A 260 0.96 -42.17 24.15
C TRP A 260 -0.01 -42.96 23.28
N SER A 261 0.13 -44.29 23.28
CA SER A 261 -0.75 -45.22 22.56
C SER A 261 -2.22 -45.12 22.97
N LEU A 262 -2.50 -44.72 24.22
CA LEU A 262 -3.85 -44.52 24.74
C LEU A 262 -4.32 -43.09 24.53
N PHE A 263 -3.46 -42.11 24.82
CA PHE A 263 -3.77 -40.70 24.65
C PHE A 263 -4.20 -40.37 23.21
N LEU A 264 -3.43 -40.83 22.23
CA LEU A 264 -3.71 -40.59 20.81
C LEU A 264 -4.99 -41.26 20.32
N LYS A 265 -5.45 -42.36 20.95
CA LYS A 265 -6.74 -42.98 20.62
C LYS A 265 -7.91 -42.03 20.82
N PHE A 266 -7.80 -41.09 21.77
CA PHE A 266 -8.84 -40.10 21.98
C PHE A 266 -8.97 -39.10 20.83
N TYR A 267 -7.98 -38.97 19.96
CA TYR A 267 -7.98 -38.03 18.83
C TYR A 267 -8.18 -38.71 17.46
N GLN A 268 -8.36 -40.03 17.41
CA GLN A 268 -8.57 -40.75 16.15
C GLN A 268 -9.87 -40.34 15.45
N ASP A 269 -9.83 -40.33 14.12
CA ASP A 269 -11.02 -40.03 13.32
C ASP A 269 -12.12 -41.07 13.54
N ASN A 270 -13.37 -40.61 13.60
CA ASN A 270 -14.59 -41.39 13.76
C ASN A 270 -14.73 -42.18 15.07
N THR A 271 -13.67 -42.31 15.88
CA THR A 271 -13.69 -43.13 17.11
C THR A 271 -13.15 -42.43 18.34
N GLY A 272 -12.36 -41.37 18.18
CA GLY A 272 -11.73 -40.65 19.28
C GLY A 272 -12.72 -39.78 20.05
N LEU A 273 -12.71 -39.90 21.38
CA LEU A 273 -13.59 -39.13 22.29
C LEU A 273 -13.43 -37.60 22.17
N LEU A 274 -12.26 -37.14 21.74
CA LEU A 274 -11.84 -35.75 21.63
C LEU A 274 -11.70 -35.30 20.16
N ASN A 275 -12.19 -36.10 19.21
CA ASN A 275 -12.23 -35.76 17.79
C ASN A 275 -13.68 -35.42 17.37
N HIS A 276 -13.86 -34.29 16.69
CA HIS A 276 -15.17 -33.78 16.28
C HIS A 276 -16.00 -34.72 15.42
N SER A 277 -15.35 -35.60 14.65
CA SER A 277 -16.03 -36.58 13.79
C SER A 277 -16.72 -37.71 14.56
N TYR A 278 -16.44 -37.87 15.86
CA TYR A 278 -17.07 -38.90 16.68
C TYR A 278 -18.37 -38.44 17.36
N CYS A 279 -19.33 -39.35 17.49
CA CYS A 279 -20.65 -39.04 18.04
C CYS A 279 -20.66 -38.67 19.51
N VAL A 280 -19.68 -39.11 20.29
CA VAL A 280 -19.55 -38.65 21.66
C VAL A 280 -19.11 -37.19 21.69
N TYR A 281 -18.18 -36.77 20.82
CA TYR A 281 -17.78 -35.38 20.74
C TYR A 281 -18.94 -34.49 20.34
N TYR A 282 -19.49 -34.63 19.13
CA TYR A 282 -20.45 -33.64 18.62
C TYR A 282 -21.77 -33.60 19.41
N ASN A 283 -22.06 -34.61 20.23
CA ASN A 283 -23.23 -34.60 21.12
C ASN A 283 -22.96 -33.94 22.47
N ASN A 284 -21.71 -33.87 22.93
CA ASN A 284 -21.38 -33.44 24.30
C ASN A 284 -20.41 -32.25 24.37
N ILE A 285 -19.64 -32.01 23.32
CA ILE A 285 -18.55 -31.03 23.28
C ILE A 285 -18.82 -30.03 22.15
N ILE A 286 -18.48 -28.78 22.42
CA ILE A 286 -18.43 -27.69 21.44
C ILE A 286 -17.01 -27.49 20.93
N GLY A 287 -16.01 -27.47 21.80
CA GLY A 287 -14.62 -27.23 21.45
C GLY A 287 -13.66 -27.87 22.45
N VAL A 288 -12.46 -28.21 21.98
CA VAL A 288 -11.38 -28.79 22.81
C VAL A 288 -10.08 -28.07 22.51
N THR A 289 -9.38 -27.63 23.55
CA THR A 289 -8.00 -27.13 23.45
C THR A 289 -7.10 -28.01 24.30
N THR A 290 -6.05 -28.55 23.68
CA THR A 290 -5.15 -29.51 24.33
C THR A 290 -3.76 -28.90 24.51
N ILE A 291 -3.33 -28.79 25.76
CA ILE A 291 -2.00 -28.30 26.12
C ILE A 291 -1.21 -29.46 26.72
N LEU A 292 -0.04 -29.74 26.15
CA LEU A 292 0.88 -30.77 26.62
C LEU A 292 2.02 -30.09 27.39
N GLY A 293 2.36 -30.60 28.58
CA GLY A 293 3.43 -30.04 29.40
C GLY A 293 4.16 -31.09 30.22
N GLU A 294 5.34 -30.73 30.72
CA GLU A 294 6.09 -31.51 31.70
C GLU A 294 5.67 -31.15 33.13
N GLU A 295 5.85 -32.07 34.08
CA GLU A 295 5.56 -31.81 35.49
C GLU A 295 6.60 -30.82 36.06
N GLU A 296 6.16 -29.70 36.64
CA GLU A 296 7.03 -28.65 37.16
C GLU A 296 8.02 -29.20 38.21
N ASN A 297 9.29 -29.39 37.83
CA ASN A 297 10.40 -29.36 38.77
C ASN A 297 10.66 -27.90 39.12
N GLY A 298 9.92 -27.37 40.11
CA GLY A 298 10.03 -26.03 40.71
C GLY A 298 11.10 -25.13 40.08
N ARG A 299 10.78 -24.57 38.90
CA ARG A 299 11.65 -23.60 38.23
C ARG A 299 11.47 -22.27 38.96
N TYR A 300 12.46 -21.92 39.78
CA TYR A 300 12.58 -20.58 40.35
C TYR A 300 12.81 -19.61 39.20
N ILE A 301 11.75 -18.96 38.73
CA ILE A 301 11.89 -17.74 37.93
C ILE A 301 12.55 -16.73 38.87
N LYS A 302 13.80 -16.36 38.57
CA LYS A 302 14.31 -15.08 39.07
C LYS A 302 13.40 -14.04 38.45
N ASN A 303 12.55 -13.44 39.28
CA ASN A 303 12.05 -12.10 39.01
C ASN A 303 13.26 -11.18 39.06
N ASP A 304 14.06 -11.18 38.00
CA ASP A 304 14.74 -9.96 37.60
C ASP A 304 13.59 -9.06 37.16
N GLY A 305 13.04 -8.33 38.13
CA GLY A 305 12.21 -7.20 37.84
C GLY A 305 13.04 -6.34 36.91
N ALA A 306 12.74 -6.40 35.61
CA ALA A 306 13.12 -5.34 34.71
C ALA A 306 12.62 -4.09 35.41
N ASP A 307 13.55 -3.20 35.78
CA ASP A 307 13.19 -1.83 36.07
C ASP A 307 12.28 -1.43 34.90
N LEU A 308 10.98 -1.33 35.19
CA LEU A 308 10.02 -0.71 34.28
C LEU A 308 10.53 0.70 34.21
N ASP A 309 11.34 0.94 33.18
CA ASP A 309 11.96 2.22 32.95
C ASP A 309 10.82 3.24 33.01
N ASN A 310 10.96 4.23 33.89
CA ASN A 310 9.92 5.21 34.22
C ASN A 310 9.68 6.18 33.05
N THR A 311 9.90 5.72 31.81
CA THR A 311 9.81 6.46 30.58
C THR A 311 8.35 6.50 30.13
N THR A 312 7.79 7.70 30.16
CA THR A 312 6.45 7.98 29.64
C THR A 312 6.36 7.55 28.18
N THR A 313 5.37 6.70 27.86
CA THR A 313 5.10 6.26 26.49
C THR A 313 4.48 7.39 25.66
N ILE A 314 4.48 7.27 24.33
CA ILE A 314 3.83 8.27 23.47
C ILE A 314 2.33 8.23 23.68
N SER A 315 1.75 7.03 23.74
CA SER A 315 0.34 6.86 24.05
C SER A 315 -0.06 7.51 25.36
N GLU A 316 0.76 7.40 26.41
CA GLU A 316 0.53 8.07 27.69
C GLU A 316 0.53 9.60 27.54
N GLY A 317 1.55 10.16 26.87
CA GLY A 317 1.62 11.60 26.61
C GLY A 317 0.46 12.12 25.76
N LEU A 318 -0.01 11.35 24.78
CA LEU A 318 -1.17 11.70 23.93
C LEU A 318 -2.49 11.62 24.70
N ARG A 319 -2.66 10.64 25.59
CA ARG A 319 -3.86 10.56 26.44
C ARG A 319 -3.97 11.75 27.37
N GLU A 320 -2.86 12.23 27.92
CA GLU A 320 -2.85 13.45 28.73
C GLU A 320 -3.36 14.65 27.93
N VAL A 321 -2.88 14.82 26.69
CA VAL A 321 -3.36 15.87 25.78
C VAL A 321 -4.87 15.71 25.57
N CYS A 322 -5.33 14.52 25.19
CA CYS A 322 -6.76 14.28 24.94
C CYS A 322 -7.66 14.51 26.17
N THR A 323 -7.13 14.35 27.38
CA THR A 323 -7.88 14.56 28.63
C THR A 323 -7.93 16.03 29.02
N LYS A 324 -6.86 16.79 28.74
CA LYS A 324 -6.76 18.23 29.04
C LYS A 324 -7.48 19.09 27.98
N THR A 325 -7.55 18.63 26.73
CA THR A 325 -8.25 19.32 25.65
C THR A 325 -9.77 19.18 25.80
N ALA A 326 -10.46 20.31 25.82
CA ALA A 326 -11.92 20.36 25.89
C ALA A 326 -12.57 20.10 24.52
N PHE A 327 -12.32 18.91 23.93
CA PHE A 327 -13.00 18.47 22.69
C PHE A 327 -14.53 18.55 22.78
N ASP A 328 -15.05 18.57 23.99
CA ASP A 328 -16.47 18.52 24.28
C ASP A 328 -17.19 19.80 23.90
N GLY A 329 -16.78 21.01 24.29
CA GLY A 329 -17.57 22.24 24.08
C GLY A 329 -19.07 22.16 24.49
N GLY A 330 -19.50 21.09 25.16
CA GLY A 330 -20.91 20.69 25.38
C GLY A 330 -21.55 19.73 24.34
N SER A 331 -20.91 19.43 23.22
CA SER A 331 -21.46 18.58 22.14
C SER A 331 -21.36 17.07 22.41
N GLY A 332 -22.32 16.29 21.89
CA GLY A 332 -22.29 14.82 21.95
C GLY A 332 -21.16 14.21 21.10
N ARG A 333 -20.87 14.83 19.94
CA ARG A 333 -19.88 14.33 18.97
C ARG A 333 -18.45 14.40 19.50
N GLY A 334 -18.04 15.52 20.11
CA GLY A 334 -16.69 15.66 20.69
C GLY A 334 -16.41 14.67 21.83
N ARG A 335 -17.43 14.36 22.65
CA ARG A 335 -17.31 13.33 23.70
C ARG A 335 -17.12 11.92 23.11
N ALA A 336 -17.81 11.60 22.01
CA ALA A 336 -17.63 10.33 21.32
C ALA A 336 -16.22 10.22 20.74
N VAL A 337 -15.74 11.25 20.04
CA VAL A 337 -14.37 11.28 19.49
C VAL A 337 -13.32 11.10 20.59
N ARG A 338 -13.44 11.83 21.71
CA ARG A 338 -12.53 11.67 22.85
C ARG A 338 -12.54 10.24 23.41
N LYS A 339 -13.73 9.64 23.57
CA LYS A 339 -13.87 8.25 24.04
C LYS A 339 -13.13 7.28 23.09
N GLU A 340 -13.32 7.42 21.79
CA GLU A 340 -12.69 6.53 20.81
C GLU A 340 -11.17 6.72 20.75
N LEU A 341 -10.67 7.96 20.74
CA LEU A 341 -9.23 8.26 20.82
C LEU A 341 -8.59 7.63 22.07
N LEU A 342 -9.20 7.82 23.25
CA LEU A 342 -8.70 7.21 24.48
C LEU A 342 -8.73 5.68 24.42
N SER A 343 -9.73 5.08 23.76
CA SER A 343 -9.83 3.62 23.60
C SER A 343 -8.69 3.08 22.73
N VAL A 344 -8.38 3.77 21.63
CA VAL A 344 -7.25 3.43 20.75
C VAL A 344 -5.92 3.59 21.49
N LEU A 345 -5.68 4.73 22.14
CA LEU A 345 -4.43 5.00 22.86
C LEU A 345 -4.21 4.06 24.05
N ASN A 346 -5.26 3.62 24.74
CA ASN A 346 -5.16 2.60 25.79
C ASN A 346 -4.78 1.21 25.23
N SER A 347 -5.14 0.94 23.98
CA SER A 347 -4.78 -0.31 23.31
C SER A 347 -3.34 -0.26 22.79
N LEU A 348 -2.95 0.85 22.15
CA LEU A 348 -1.60 1.08 21.61
C LEU A 348 -0.50 1.01 22.66
N GLU A 349 -0.70 1.57 23.85
CA GLU A 349 0.32 1.55 24.90
C GLU A 349 0.74 0.13 25.32
N LYS A 350 -0.18 -0.84 25.25
CA LYS A 350 0.14 -2.25 25.57
C LYS A 350 1.21 -2.80 24.63
N TYR A 351 1.19 -2.37 23.36
CA TYR A 351 2.14 -2.77 22.34
C TYR A 351 3.46 -1.97 22.44
N GLU A 352 3.41 -0.68 22.81
CA GLU A 352 4.64 0.09 23.14
C GLU A 352 5.42 -0.53 24.32
N LYS A 353 4.72 -1.16 25.27
CA LYS A 353 5.32 -1.85 26.43
C LYS A 353 5.56 -3.34 26.21
N SER A 354 5.29 -3.85 25.00
CA SER A 354 5.35 -5.28 24.71
C SER A 354 6.79 -5.80 24.60
N PRO A 355 7.09 -7.03 25.08
CA PRO A 355 8.41 -7.62 24.96
C PRO A 355 8.77 -8.10 23.54
N PHE A 356 7.83 -8.17 22.58
CA PHE A 356 8.11 -8.62 21.20
C PHE A 356 8.30 -7.47 20.21
N HIS A 357 9.00 -7.71 19.09
CA HIS A 357 9.12 -6.71 18.03
C HIS A 357 7.76 -6.40 17.40
N ASP A 358 7.35 -5.16 17.52
CA ASP A 358 6.12 -4.66 16.93
C ASP A 358 6.38 -4.00 15.58
N TYR A 359 6.10 -4.74 14.52
CA TYR A 359 6.16 -4.24 13.14
C TYR A 359 4.90 -3.45 12.73
N ILE A 360 3.87 -3.41 13.58
CA ILE A 360 2.53 -2.93 13.26
C ILE A 360 2.26 -1.62 14.00
N PHE A 361 2.14 -1.61 15.32
CA PHE A 361 1.58 -0.46 16.03
C PHE A 361 2.53 0.74 16.12
N LEU A 362 3.86 0.51 16.17
CA LEU A 362 4.85 1.60 16.15
C LEU A 362 4.65 2.56 14.96
N SER A 363 4.40 2.02 13.76
CA SER A 363 4.21 2.82 12.54
C SER A 363 2.95 3.71 12.61
N ALA A 364 1.96 3.34 13.42
CA ALA A 364 0.71 4.08 13.56
C ALA A 364 0.76 5.23 14.59
N LEU A 365 1.81 5.29 15.42
CA LEU A 365 1.94 6.30 16.47
C LEU A 365 2.07 7.73 15.92
N LYS A 366 2.84 7.92 14.85
CA LYS A 366 3.01 9.24 14.22
C LYS A 366 1.72 9.76 13.56
N PRO A 367 1.01 8.96 12.71
CA PRO A 367 -0.32 9.33 12.23
C PRO A 367 -1.30 9.68 13.35
N MET A 368 -1.32 8.89 14.43
CA MET A 368 -2.18 9.15 15.59
C MET A 368 -1.84 10.47 16.30
N LYS A 369 -0.54 10.74 16.48
CA LYS A 369 -0.05 12.01 17.04
C LYS A 369 -0.51 13.20 16.17
N LEU A 370 -0.27 13.14 14.86
CA LEU A 370 -0.64 14.21 13.94
C LEU A 370 -2.15 14.47 13.94
N LEU A 371 -2.97 13.43 13.94
CA LEU A 371 -4.43 13.56 14.05
C LEU A 371 -4.83 14.31 15.32
N ILE A 372 -4.29 13.91 16.48
CA ILE A 372 -4.61 14.56 17.76
C ILE A 372 -4.19 16.03 17.74
N GLU A 373 -3.01 16.34 17.21
CA GLU A 373 -2.54 17.72 17.09
C GLU A 373 -3.42 18.56 16.16
N MET A 374 -3.85 18.02 15.01
CA MET A 374 -4.79 18.69 14.11
C MET A 374 -6.14 18.95 14.78
N LEU A 375 -6.67 17.98 15.52
CA LEU A 375 -7.93 18.12 16.25
C LEU A 375 -7.85 19.16 17.38
N VAL A 376 -6.73 19.21 18.11
CA VAL A 376 -6.48 20.21 19.17
C VAL A 376 -6.39 21.61 18.59
N GLU A 377 -5.67 21.75 17.47
CA GLU A 377 -5.51 23.04 16.79
C GLU A 377 -6.84 23.55 16.24
N ALA A 378 -7.62 22.70 15.58
CA ALA A 378 -8.93 23.07 15.07
C ALA A 378 -9.96 23.37 16.17
N ASP A 379 -9.87 22.71 17.32
CA ASP A 379 -10.68 23.05 18.49
C ASP A 379 -10.41 24.48 18.95
N SER A 380 -9.13 24.89 18.98
CA SER A 380 -8.74 26.26 19.32
C SER A 380 -9.27 27.31 18.32
N GLN A 381 -9.44 26.91 17.05
CA GLN A 381 -9.97 27.75 15.97
C GLN A 381 -11.51 27.74 15.89
N ARG A 382 -12.20 26.94 16.71
CA ARG A 382 -13.67 26.75 16.72
C ARG A 382 -14.24 26.25 15.39
N ASP A 383 -13.51 25.39 14.69
CA ASP A 383 -14.00 24.77 13.45
C ASP A 383 -15.17 23.80 13.75
N GLU A 384 -16.30 23.96 13.06
CA GLU A 384 -17.51 23.15 13.22
C GLU A 384 -17.37 21.74 12.61
N ASP A 385 -16.52 21.58 11.58
CA ASP A 385 -16.34 20.35 10.81
C ASP A 385 -15.10 19.55 11.23
N LYS A 386 -14.46 19.92 12.35
CA LYS A 386 -13.24 19.27 12.88
C LYS A 386 -13.31 17.75 13.10
N TYR A 387 -14.49 17.15 13.07
CA TYR A 387 -14.68 15.70 13.21
C TYR A 387 -15.18 15.03 11.93
N GLY A 388 -15.21 15.74 10.79
CA GLY A 388 -15.76 15.29 9.51
C GLY A 388 -15.20 13.95 9.07
N TYR A 389 -13.89 13.76 9.21
CA TYR A 389 -13.16 12.59 8.71
C TYR A 389 -12.64 11.65 9.82
N PHE A 390 -13.03 11.87 11.08
CA PHE A 390 -12.53 11.06 12.19
C PHE A 390 -12.93 9.57 12.05
N TYR A 391 -14.14 9.31 11.53
CA TYR A 391 -14.62 7.95 11.29
C TYR A 391 -13.84 7.25 10.18
N ASP A 392 -13.44 7.96 9.13
CA ASP A 392 -12.64 7.39 8.04
C ASP A 392 -11.27 6.98 8.56
N PHE A 393 -10.63 7.84 9.37
CA PHE A 393 -9.37 7.49 10.03
C PHE A 393 -9.54 6.29 10.96
N LEU A 394 -10.58 6.26 11.81
CA LEU A 394 -10.79 5.16 12.76
C LEU A 394 -11.06 3.82 12.04
N THR A 395 -11.85 3.85 10.97
CA THR A 395 -12.12 2.66 10.14
C THR A 395 -10.84 2.15 9.49
N SER A 396 -10.05 3.06 8.95
CA SER A 396 -8.77 2.75 8.31
C SER A 396 -7.74 2.22 9.31
N PHE A 397 -7.68 2.81 10.50
CA PHE A 397 -6.85 2.31 11.61
C PHE A 397 -7.27 0.90 12.03
N ASN A 398 -8.59 0.62 12.11
CA ASN A 398 -9.06 -0.72 12.41
C ASN A 398 -8.61 -1.74 11.35
N MET A 399 -8.76 -1.40 10.05
CA MET A 399 -8.24 -2.22 8.94
C MET A 399 -6.73 -2.46 9.07
N TYR A 400 -5.95 -1.42 9.37
CA TYR A 400 -4.52 -1.54 9.59
C TYR A 400 -4.19 -2.53 10.72
N THR A 401 -4.90 -2.44 11.85
CA THR A 401 -4.68 -3.30 13.01
C THR A 401 -5.07 -4.76 12.80
N GLN A 402 -5.87 -5.11 11.78
CA GLN A 402 -6.21 -6.52 11.51
C GLN A 402 -4.98 -7.40 11.24
N ASN A 403 -3.86 -6.83 10.77
CA ASN A 403 -2.58 -7.54 10.66
C ASN A 403 -2.05 -8.05 12.00
N SER A 404 -2.43 -7.46 13.14
CA SER A 404 -1.97 -7.89 14.47
C SER A 404 -2.58 -9.22 14.88
N VAL A 405 -3.70 -9.62 14.28
CA VAL A 405 -4.29 -10.94 14.51
C VAL A 405 -3.33 -12.06 14.05
N ARG A 406 -2.45 -11.81 13.06
CA ARG A 406 -1.33 -12.72 12.74
C ARG A 406 -0.22 -12.72 13.79
N SER A 407 0.01 -11.59 14.46
CA SER A 407 1.09 -11.44 15.44
C SER A 407 0.73 -11.99 16.81
N ASP A 408 -0.55 -12.06 17.15
CA ASP A 408 -0.99 -12.46 18.49
C ASP A 408 -0.74 -13.94 18.78
N ARG A 409 -0.44 -14.78 17.76
CA ARG A 409 0.01 -16.20 17.86
C ARG A 409 -0.90 -17.12 18.72
N GLN A 410 -1.93 -16.56 19.31
CA GLN A 410 -3.18 -17.13 19.78
C GLN A 410 -4.22 -16.54 18.83
N PHE A 411 -4.90 -17.39 18.08
CA PHE A 411 -6.05 -16.94 17.31
C PHE A 411 -7.02 -16.35 18.33
N THR A 412 -7.24 -15.03 18.29
CA THR A 412 -8.26 -14.43 19.15
C THR A 412 -9.58 -14.79 18.50
N GLU A 413 -10.10 -15.97 18.85
CA GLU A 413 -11.40 -16.47 18.40
C GLU A 413 -12.46 -15.65 19.13
N VAL A 414 -12.67 -14.41 18.70
CA VAL A 414 -13.64 -13.51 19.29
C VAL A 414 -15.04 -14.01 18.90
N PRO A 415 -15.99 -14.11 19.86
CA PRO A 415 -17.43 -14.21 19.55
C PRO A 415 -17.99 -12.97 18.85
N ASP A 416 -17.19 -11.91 18.72
CA ASP A 416 -17.49 -10.71 17.95
C ASP A 416 -17.16 -10.99 16.48
N PHE A 417 -18.10 -10.69 15.59
CA PHE A 417 -17.98 -10.97 14.15
C PHE A 417 -16.98 -9.98 13.51
N ASN A 418 -15.70 -10.13 13.84
CA ASN A 418 -14.60 -9.35 13.29
C ASN A 418 -13.89 -10.17 12.21
N ILE A 419 -14.47 -10.17 11.00
CA ILE A 419 -13.86 -10.86 9.86
C ILE A 419 -12.54 -10.17 9.53
N ARG A 420 -11.48 -10.97 9.42
CA ARG A 420 -10.22 -10.55 8.82
C ARG A 420 -10.41 -10.42 7.30
N ILE A 421 -10.31 -9.21 6.77
CA ILE A 421 -10.66 -8.91 5.37
C ILE A 421 -9.48 -9.02 4.39
N TYR A 422 -8.25 -9.23 4.88
CA TYR A 422 -7.06 -9.48 4.06
C TYR A 422 -6.00 -10.33 4.80
N GLU A 423 -5.17 -11.04 4.06
CA GLU A 423 -4.15 -11.98 4.52
C GLU A 423 -2.72 -11.66 4.07
N THR A 424 -2.25 -10.43 4.31
CA THR A 424 -0.88 -9.98 4.01
C THR A 424 0.14 -10.35 5.10
N PRO A 425 1.39 -10.77 4.79
CA PRO A 425 2.44 -10.97 5.80
C PRO A 425 2.84 -9.67 6.50
N VAL A 426 3.07 -9.72 7.82
CA VAL A 426 3.31 -8.53 8.65
C VAL A 426 4.51 -7.70 8.18
N LYS A 427 5.62 -8.33 7.77
CA LYS A 427 6.82 -7.62 7.30
C LYS A 427 6.62 -6.96 5.95
N MET A 428 5.66 -7.40 5.13
CA MET A 428 5.34 -6.71 3.87
C MET A 428 4.67 -5.36 4.15
N ASN A 429 3.75 -5.30 5.10
CA ASN A 429 3.15 -4.02 5.49
C ASN A 429 4.20 -3.07 6.11
N ALA A 430 5.05 -3.59 7.01
CA ALA A 430 6.14 -2.81 7.60
C ALA A 430 7.17 -2.32 6.56
N LEU A 431 7.45 -3.10 5.52
CA LEU A 431 8.28 -2.69 4.39
C LEU A 431 7.68 -1.47 3.70
N TYR A 432 6.39 -1.48 3.36
CA TYR A 432 5.77 -0.35 2.68
C TYR A 432 5.67 0.89 3.58
N ASN A 433 5.42 0.73 4.88
CA ASN A 433 5.53 1.83 5.84
C ASN A 433 6.94 2.45 5.85
N ALA A 434 7.99 1.62 5.81
CA ALA A 434 9.37 2.08 5.73
C ALA A 434 9.66 2.84 4.43
N VAL A 435 9.17 2.34 3.29
CA VAL A 435 9.32 2.98 1.98
C VAL A 435 8.59 4.32 1.94
N ILE A 436 7.36 4.39 2.43
CA ILE A 436 6.57 5.63 2.52
C ILE A 436 7.29 6.65 3.41
N TYR A 437 7.85 6.20 4.53
CA TYR A 437 8.62 7.06 5.43
C TYR A 437 9.85 7.66 4.75
N ASP A 438 10.64 6.85 4.05
CA ASP A 438 11.82 7.33 3.33
C ASP A 438 11.46 8.21 2.13
N LEU A 439 10.42 7.85 1.36
CA LEU A 439 9.88 8.68 0.27
C LEU A 439 9.43 10.05 0.78
N LYS A 440 8.68 10.07 1.89
CA LYS A 440 8.28 11.30 2.57
C LYS A 440 9.49 12.15 2.92
N LEU A 441 10.48 11.58 3.63
CA LEU A 441 11.66 12.32 4.06
C LEU A 441 12.43 12.87 2.85
N PHE A 442 12.65 12.04 1.84
CA PHE A 442 13.34 12.42 0.61
C PHE A 442 12.63 13.56 -0.12
N LEU A 443 11.33 13.41 -0.39
CA LEU A 443 10.56 14.41 -1.14
C LEU A 443 10.34 15.70 -0.36
N ASN A 444 10.23 15.66 0.97
CA ASN A 444 10.01 16.86 1.79
C ASN A 444 11.27 17.76 1.88
N GLU A 445 12.45 17.25 1.49
CA GLU A 445 13.65 18.09 1.37
C GLU A 445 13.60 19.06 0.18
N PHE A 446 12.79 18.76 -0.85
CA PHE A 446 12.55 19.65 -1.99
C PHE A 446 11.47 20.69 -1.67
N THR A 447 11.77 21.57 -0.71
CA THR A 447 10.89 22.69 -0.35
C THR A 447 11.39 23.97 -1.02
N ALA A 448 10.49 24.68 -1.70
CA ALA A 448 10.79 25.96 -2.35
C ALA A 448 11.27 27.00 -1.33
N GLU A 449 12.23 27.84 -1.71
CA GLU A 449 12.79 28.88 -0.84
C GLU A 449 11.69 29.77 -0.23
N GLY A 450 11.73 29.96 1.09
CA GLY A 450 10.77 30.81 1.81
C GLY A 450 9.42 30.17 2.15
N ARG A 451 9.17 28.90 1.82
CA ARG A 451 7.97 28.16 2.27
C ARG A 451 8.28 27.27 3.47
N GLU A 452 7.37 27.22 4.45
CA GLU A 452 7.49 26.29 5.58
C GLU A 452 7.33 24.84 5.11
N LYS A 453 8.12 23.95 5.72
CA LYS A 453 7.97 22.50 5.51
C LYS A 453 6.63 22.07 6.10
N HIS A 454 5.95 21.20 5.36
CA HIS A 454 4.74 20.55 5.85
C HIS A 454 5.11 19.32 6.67
N GLU A 455 4.32 19.06 7.70
CA GLU A 455 4.31 17.80 8.44
C GLU A 455 3.37 16.83 7.73
N TYR A 456 3.95 15.77 7.17
CA TYR A 456 3.22 14.73 6.45
C TYR A 456 3.24 13.44 7.28
N GLU A 457 2.09 12.81 7.50
CA GLU A 457 2.05 11.44 8.02
C GLU A 457 1.07 10.58 7.21
N PHE A 458 1.40 9.29 7.12
CA PHE A 458 0.70 8.32 6.26
C PHE A 458 0.32 7.10 7.09
N LEU A 459 -0.88 6.58 6.86
CA LEU A 459 -1.33 5.31 7.42
C LEU A 459 -1.68 4.35 6.28
N THR A 460 -0.99 3.21 6.23
CA THR A 460 -1.26 2.17 5.24
C THR A 460 -2.56 1.42 5.56
N CYS A 461 -3.33 1.15 4.51
CA CYS A 461 -4.65 0.56 4.57
C CYS A 461 -4.72 -0.56 3.53
N THR A 462 -4.11 -1.70 3.85
CA THR A 462 -4.20 -2.89 2.98
C THR A 462 -5.61 -3.47 3.07
N GLY A 463 -6.17 -3.88 1.94
CA GLY A 463 -7.46 -4.54 1.92
C GLY A 463 -8.03 -4.76 0.52
N VAL A 464 -9.35 -4.87 0.48
CA VAL A 464 -10.13 -4.96 -0.76
C VAL A 464 -10.33 -3.55 -1.29
N THR A 465 -9.44 -3.12 -2.19
CA THR A 465 -9.53 -1.85 -2.90
C THR A 465 -9.22 -2.08 -4.37
N ASP A 466 -9.85 -1.29 -5.25
CA ASP A 466 -9.68 -1.45 -6.70
C ASP A 466 -8.28 -1.00 -7.14
N ASP A 467 -7.83 0.13 -6.59
CA ASP A 467 -6.59 0.80 -6.99
C ASP A 467 -5.70 1.11 -5.78
N MET A 468 -4.39 1.16 -6.02
CA MET A 468 -3.47 1.81 -5.09
C MET A 468 -3.66 3.31 -5.23
N GLN A 469 -4.07 3.96 -4.14
CA GLN A 469 -4.31 5.40 -4.12
C GLN A 469 -3.91 5.99 -2.78
N VAL A 470 -3.51 7.26 -2.81
CA VAL A 470 -3.22 8.03 -1.60
C VAL A 470 -4.29 9.11 -1.45
N ARG A 471 -5.08 9.04 -0.37
CA ARG A 471 -6.12 10.01 -0.06
C ARG A 471 -5.74 10.88 1.13
N GLU A 472 -5.90 12.18 0.99
CA GLU A 472 -5.75 13.12 2.10
C GLU A 472 -6.99 13.10 2.99
N ILE A 473 -6.79 12.92 4.29
CA ILE A 473 -7.82 13.13 5.30
C ILE A 473 -7.71 14.57 5.78
N TYR A 474 -8.85 15.26 5.94
CA TYR A 474 -8.90 16.67 6.35
C TYR A 474 -8.19 17.62 5.37
N PRO A 475 -8.59 17.63 4.07
CA PRO A 475 -7.95 18.47 3.07
C PRO A 475 -8.06 19.96 3.42
N GLY A 476 -6.91 20.61 3.58
CA GLY A 476 -6.87 22.04 3.85
C GLY A 476 -7.31 22.47 5.25
N PHE A 477 -7.49 21.51 6.14
CA PHE A 477 -7.97 21.75 7.50
C PHE A 477 -6.95 22.53 8.35
N ILE A 478 -5.70 22.05 8.36
CA ILE A 478 -4.56 22.77 8.95
C ILE A 478 -3.53 22.99 7.84
N ALA A 479 -3.05 24.23 7.67
CA ALA A 479 -2.28 24.63 6.51
C ALA A 479 -1.02 23.77 6.28
N ASN A 480 -0.26 23.50 7.35
CA ASN A 480 1.05 22.82 7.30
C ASN A 480 1.04 21.35 7.78
N LYS A 481 -0.11 20.80 8.20
CA LYS A 481 -0.24 19.40 8.66
C LYS A 481 -1.12 18.61 7.71
N ARG A 482 -0.61 17.49 7.20
CA ARG A 482 -1.25 16.70 6.14
C ARG A 482 -1.22 15.22 6.51
N LEU A 483 -2.39 14.63 6.69
CA LEU A 483 -2.56 13.22 7.06
C LEU A 483 -3.14 12.45 5.88
N PHE A 484 -2.54 11.31 5.54
CA PHE A 484 -2.93 10.51 4.39
C PHE A 484 -3.27 9.07 4.77
N LEU A 485 -4.23 8.50 4.05
CA LEU A 485 -4.46 7.06 3.99
C LEU A 485 -3.89 6.53 2.67
N VAL A 486 -3.18 5.42 2.75
CA VAL A 486 -2.59 4.75 1.59
C VAL A 486 -3.32 3.43 1.40
N ASP A 487 -4.27 3.40 0.47
CA ASP A 487 -5.00 2.20 0.13
C ASP A 487 -4.16 1.30 -0.74
N MET A 488 -3.98 0.05 -0.32
CA MET A 488 -3.16 -0.91 -1.04
C MET A 488 -3.99 -2.16 -1.33
N PRO A 489 -4.30 -2.45 -2.61
CA PRO A 489 -4.93 -3.69 -2.98
C PRO A 489 -4.08 -4.87 -2.51
N GLU A 490 -4.70 -5.84 -1.83
CA GLU A 490 -3.98 -6.99 -1.25
C GLU A 490 -3.13 -7.73 -2.28
N LYS A 491 -3.64 -7.95 -3.49
CA LYS A 491 -2.90 -8.59 -4.59
C LYS A 491 -1.58 -7.86 -4.90
N GLN A 492 -1.59 -6.53 -4.93
CA GLN A 492 -0.45 -5.71 -5.33
C GLN A 492 0.65 -5.67 -4.26
N VAL A 493 0.34 -5.99 -3.00
CA VAL A 493 1.35 -6.19 -1.94
C VAL A 493 2.30 -7.35 -2.29
N TYR A 494 1.85 -8.31 -3.09
CA TYR A 494 2.71 -9.40 -3.57
C TYR A 494 3.52 -9.03 -4.82
N SER A 495 3.46 -7.78 -5.28
CA SER A 495 4.21 -7.23 -6.41
C SER A 495 5.10 -6.04 -5.99
N PRO A 496 6.19 -6.25 -5.23
CA PRO A 496 6.90 -5.15 -4.57
C PRO A 496 7.48 -4.09 -5.51
N LYS A 497 7.98 -4.48 -6.70
CA LYS A 497 8.48 -3.51 -7.68
C LYS A 497 7.37 -2.58 -8.20
N LEU A 498 6.21 -3.15 -8.49
CA LEU A 498 5.04 -2.37 -8.90
C LEU A 498 4.62 -1.45 -7.76
N MET A 499 4.47 -1.98 -6.54
CA MET A 499 4.07 -1.19 -5.37
C MET A 499 5.04 -0.04 -5.07
N PHE A 500 6.36 -0.25 -5.17
CA PHE A 500 7.34 0.84 -5.02
C PHE A 500 7.12 1.94 -6.06
N THR A 501 6.90 1.55 -7.33
CA THR A 501 6.67 2.48 -8.43
C THR A 501 5.39 3.27 -8.22
N MET A 502 4.30 2.60 -7.86
CA MET A 502 3.02 3.23 -7.56
C MET A 502 3.12 4.14 -6.33
N LEU A 503 3.78 3.71 -5.24
CA LEU A 503 3.97 4.56 -4.04
C LEU A 503 4.77 5.82 -4.36
N ALA A 504 5.84 5.69 -5.16
CA ALA A 504 6.62 6.84 -5.60
C ALA A 504 5.79 7.79 -6.48
N HIS A 505 4.95 7.24 -7.36
CA HIS A 505 4.00 8.01 -8.18
C HIS A 505 2.99 8.76 -7.28
N GLU A 506 2.23 8.04 -6.45
CA GLU A 506 1.14 8.61 -5.65
C GLU A 506 1.64 9.64 -4.63
N ILE A 507 2.75 9.37 -3.93
CA ILE A 507 3.30 10.29 -2.94
C ILE A 507 3.84 11.56 -3.62
N SER A 508 4.34 11.47 -4.86
CA SER A 508 4.80 12.62 -5.64
C SER A 508 3.68 13.61 -5.97
N HIS A 509 2.41 13.20 -6.00
CA HIS A 509 1.28 14.13 -6.13
C HIS A 509 1.20 15.12 -4.95
N PHE A 510 1.64 14.69 -3.76
CA PHE A 510 1.41 15.42 -2.50
C PHE A 510 2.70 16.03 -1.93
N VAL A 511 3.79 15.27 -1.86
CA VAL A 511 5.08 15.69 -1.29
C VAL A 511 6.01 16.20 -2.40
N GLY A 512 7.03 17.02 -2.09
CA GLY A 512 7.94 17.56 -3.12
C GLY A 512 7.43 18.82 -3.82
N ARG A 513 6.91 19.78 -3.04
CA ARG A 513 6.32 21.03 -3.56
C ARG A 513 7.28 21.85 -4.43
N GLY A 514 8.57 21.82 -4.14
CA GLY A 514 9.59 22.53 -4.93
C GLY A 514 9.72 21.99 -6.35
N ILE A 515 9.75 20.66 -6.52
CA ILE A 515 9.95 20.01 -7.82
C ILE A 515 8.79 20.32 -8.78
N ARG A 516 7.55 20.37 -8.26
CA ARG A 516 6.34 20.60 -9.08
C ARG A 516 6.30 21.94 -9.80
N HIS A 517 7.06 22.94 -9.32
CA HIS A 517 7.18 24.29 -9.88
C HIS A 517 5.86 24.83 -10.45
N ARG A 518 4.85 24.95 -9.57
CA ARG A 518 3.45 25.18 -9.96
C ARG A 518 3.26 26.49 -10.72
N GLU A 519 4.10 27.47 -10.45
CA GLU A 519 4.15 28.76 -11.14
C GLU A 519 4.51 28.58 -12.62
N TYR A 520 5.57 27.80 -12.93
CA TYR A 520 5.94 27.49 -14.31
C TYR A 520 4.94 26.55 -14.99
N ARG A 521 4.35 25.61 -14.25
CA ARG A 521 3.23 24.81 -14.75
C ARG A 521 2.10 25.69 -15.24
N TYR A 522 1.75 26.72 -14.47
CA TYR A 522 0.72 27.68 -14.84
C TYR A 522 1.07 28.42 -16.14
N GLU A 523 2.32 28.87 -16.32
CA GLU A 523 2.76 29.48 -17.57
C GLU A 523 2.57 28.56 -18.78
N CYS A 524 2.92 27.28 -18.61
CA CYS A 524 2.72 26.25 -19.62
C CYS A 524 1.22 26.04 -19.91
N VAL A 525 0.39 25.97 -18.87
CA VAL A 525 -1.08 25.80 -19.00
C VAL A 525 -1.72 26.98 -19.74
N VAL A 526 -1.35 28.22 -19.43
CA VAL A 526 -1.86 29.40 -20.16
C VAL A 526 -1.51 29.32 -21.65
N LYS A 527 -0.28 28.91 -21.95
CA LYS A 527 0.16 28.71 -23.34
C LYS A 527 -0.64 27.60 -24.02
N MET A 528 -0.76 26.44 -23.37
CA MET A 528 -1.50 25.28 -23.88
C MET A 528 -2.98 25.58 -24.12
N ALA A 529 -3.63 26.31 -23.21
CA ALA A 529 -5.01 26.75 -23.34
C ALA A 529 -5.18 27.72 -24.54
N SER A 530 -4.26 28.67 -24.69
CA SER A 530 -4.25 29.62 -25.80
C SER A 530 -4.03 28.91 -27.15
N ASP A 531 -3.10 27.97 -27.20
CA ASP A 531 -2.84 27.09 -28.34
C ASP A 531 -4.09 26.29 -28.73
N ALA A 532 -4.78 25.66 -27.77
CA ALA A 532 -5.97 24.86 -28.01
C ALA A 532 -7.13 25.69 -28.60
N VAL A 533 -7.33 26.89 -28.06
CA VAL A 533 -8.34 27.85 -28.55
C VAL A 533 -8.05 28.30 -29.98
N VAL A 534 -6.84 28.75 -30.25
CA VAL A 534 -6.41 29.24 -31.58
C VAL A 534 -6.50 28.12 -32.59
N TRP A 535 -6.04 26.93 -32.22
CA TRP A 535 -6.14 25.74 -33.05
C TRP A 535 -7.59 25.45 -33.44
N PHE A 536 -8.51 25.40 -32.46
CA PHE A 536 -9.93 25.08 -32.72
C PHE A 536 -10.56 26.09 -33.68
N LEU A 537 -10.37 27.38 -33.43
CA LEU A 537 -10.96 28.45 -34.23
C LEU A 537 -10.32 28.54 -35.63
N SER A 538 -8.99 28.35 -35.74
CA SER A 538 -8.29 28.35 -37.01
C SER A 538 -8.73 27.21 -37.92
N ARG A 539 -8.98 26.03 -37.36
CA ARG A 539 -9.54 24.90 -38.11
C ARG A 539 -10.95 25.20 -38.58
N LYS A 540 -11.83 25.67 -37.71
CA LYS A 540 -13.21 26.01 -38.09
C LYS A 540 -13.25 27.07 -39.18
N LEU A 541 -12.38 28.06 -39.11
CA LEU A 541 -12.24 29.08 -40.16
C LEU A 541 -11.78 28.46 -41.49
N SER A 542 -10.82 27.54 -41.46
CA SER A 542 -10.31 26.86 -42.66
C SER A 542 -11.33 25.90 -43.28
N GLU A 543 -12.15 25.23 -42.47
CA GLU A 543 -13.28 24.39 -42.93
C GLU A 543 -14.37 25.24 -43.62
N TYR A 544 -14.58 26.46 -43.12
CA TYR A 544 -15.53 27.43 -43.67
C TYR A 544 -15.03 28.10 -44.95
N ILE A 545 -13.76 28.51 -44.99
CA ILE A 545 -13.12 29.19 -46.13
C ILE A 545 -12.23 28.20 -46.88
N LYS A 546 -12.82 27.52 -47.87
CA LYS A 546 -12.13 26.49 -48.66
C LYS A 546 -11.09 27.03 -49.64
N ASP A 547 -11.14 28.31 -49.99
CA ASP A 547 -10.13 28.92 -50.86
C ASP A 547 -8.91 29.34 -50.04
N GLU A 548 -7.80 28.64 -50.22
CA GLU A 548 -6.54 28.94 -49.53
C GLU A 548 -6.03 30.36 -49.77
N ARG A 549 -6.29 30.94 -50.95
CA ARG A 549 -5.86 32.30 -51.26
C ARG A 549 -6.65 33.31 -50.45
N HIS A 550 -7.98 33.11 -50.39
CA HIS A 550 -8.88 33.90 -49.54
C HIS A 550 -8.43 33.82 -48.08
N LEU A 551 -8.24 32.61 -47.56
CA LEU A 551 -7.83 32.37 -46.17
C LEU A 551 -6.49 33.07 -45.84
N LYS A 552 -5.48 32.91 -46.71
CA LYS A 552 -4.16 33.57 -46.53
C LYS A 552 -4.27 35.09 -46.52
N GLU A 553 -5.07 35.69 -47.41
CA GLU A 553 -5.22 37.14 -47.51
C GLU A 553 -5.92 37.76 -46.28
N ILE A 554 -6.90 37.08 -45.69
CA ILE A 554 -7.58 37.60 -44.49
C ILE A 554 -6.79 37.38 -43.20
N MET A 555 -5.90 36.39 -43.18
CA MET A 555 -5.02 36.07 -42.04
C MET A 555 -3.71 36.87 -42.05
N GLN A 556 -3.36 37.49 -43.18
CA GLN A 556 -2.11 38.23 -43.33
C GLN A 556 -2.16 39.60 -42.64
N VAL A 557 -1.26 39.78 -41.67
CA VAL A 557 -1.09 41.03 -40.94
C VAL A 557 -0.18 41.98 -41.71
N ASP A 558 -0.54 43.27 -41.73
CA ASP A 558 0.08 44.30 -42.58
C ASP A 558 1.58 44.53 -42.26
N GLU A 559 2.03 44.18 -41.05
CA GLU A 559 3.42 44.30 -40.59
C GLU A 559 4.28 43.05 -40.84
N GLY A 560 3.71 42.01 -41.46
CA GLY A 560 4.35 40.70 -41.63
C GLY A 560 4.13 39.82 -40.42
N GLY A 561 3.21 38.86 -40.53
CA GLY A 561 2.85 37.94 -39.45
C GLY A 561 1.51 37.24 -39.71
N ASN A 562 1.19 36.26 -38.86
CA ASN A 562 -0.06 35.51 -38.91
C ASN A 562 -1.03 36.03 -37.85
N TYR A 563 -2.30 36.31 -38.23
CA TYR A 563 -3.35 36.70 -37.30
C TYR A 563 -3.45 35.79 -36.07
N TRP A 564 -3.33 34.47 -36.27
CA TRP A 564 -3.49 33.49 -35.19
C TRP A 564 -2.40 33.59 -34.12
N GLU A 565 -1.18 33.97 -34.49
CA GLU A 565 -0.08 34.17 -33.55
C GLU A 565 -0.33 35.40 -32.68
N ILE A 566 -0.81 36.50 -33.27
CA ILE A 566 -1.21 37.70 -32.52
C ILE A 566 -2.39 37.38 -31.60
N PHE A 567 -3.37 36.64 -32.12
CA PHE A 567 -4.55 36.25 -31.36
C PHE A 567 -4.18 35.36 -30.18
N GLN A 568 -3.31 34.37 -30.37
CA GLN A 568 -2.79 33.51 -29.31
C GLN A 568 -2.12 34.32 -28.19
N ASN A 569 -1.23 35.24 -28.57
CA ASN A 569 -0.53 36.10 -27.62
C ASN A 569 -1.50 36.99 -26.83
N GLU A 570 -2.55 37.48 -27.49
CA GLU A 570 -3.58 38.30 -26.86
C GLU A 570 -4.43 37.50 -25.86
N ILE A 571 -4.86 36.29 -26.21
CA ILE A 571 -5.55 35.38 -25.29
C ILE A 571 -4.68 35.07 -24.07
N GLY A 572 -3.42 34.67 -24.29
CA GLY A 572 -2.49 34.37 -23.21
C GLY A 572 -2.19 35.59 -22.32
N ARG A 573 -2.11 36.79 -22.89
CA ARG A 573 -1.95 38.06 -22.15
C ARG A 573 -3.18 38.34 -21.28
N GLN A 574 -4.39 38.21 -21.80
CA GLN A 574 -5.61 38.45 -21.03
C GLN A 574 -5.82 37.42 -19.93
N LEU A 575 -5.56 36.14 -20.20
CA LEU A 575 -5.59 35.07 -19.20
C LEU A 575 -4.70 35.40 -18.00
N ARG A 576 -3.46 35.85 -18.26
CA ARG A 576 -2.54 36.29 -17.19
C ARG A 576 -3.09 37.46 -16.39
N GLN A 577 -3.66 38.46 -17.05
CA GLN A 577 -4.25 39.61 -16.38
C GLN A 577 -5.43 39.25 -15.49
N TYR A 578 -6.29 38.32 -15.94
CA TYR A 578 -7.41 37.86 -15.13
C TYR A 578 -6.95 37.08 -13.90
N MET A 579 -5.96 36.20 -14.05
CA MET A 579 -5.35 35.48 -12.92
C MET A 579 -4.67 36.39 -11.91
N GLU A 580 -3.89 37.39 -12.37
CA GLU A 580 -3.31 38.41 -11.49
C GLU A 580 -4.41 39.23 -10.78
N GLY A 581 -5.53 39.45 -11.47
CA GLY A 581 -6.70 40.16 -10.97
C GLY A 581 -7.48 39.42 -9.89
N GLU A 582 -7.44 38.08 -9.81
CA GLU A 582 -8.21 37.29 -8.83
C GLU A 582 -7.93 37.68 -7.36
N HIS A 583 -6.76 38.24 -7.06
CA HIS A 583 -6.41 38.73 -5.73
C HIS A 583 -6.94 40.15 -5.42
N SER A 584 -7.46 40.87 -6.41
CA SER A 584 -7.95 42.24 -6.31
C SER A 584 -9.38 42.31 -5.77
N ASP A 585 -9.62 43.17 -4.77
CA ASP A 585 -10.97 43.42 -4.25
C ASP A 585 -11.96 43.84 -5.33
N ALA A 586 -11.52 44.69 -6.28
CA ALA A 586 -12.37 45.15 -7.37
C ALA A 586 -12.78 44.02 -8.34
N PHE A 587 -11.95 42.97 -8.43
CA PHE A 587 -12.22 41.82 -9.27
C PHE A 587 -13.18 40.83 -8.59
N ILE A 588 -12.99 40.60 -7.30
CA ILE A 588 -13.89 39.78 -6.50
C ILE A 588 -15.31 40.38 -6.53
N ASP A 589 -15.42 41.70 -6.43
CA ASP A 589 -16.70 42.45 -6.52
C ASP A 589 -17.39 42.33 -7.88
N THR A 590 -16.64 42.03 -8.94
CA THR A 590 -17.21 41.81 -10.29
C THR A 590 -17.54 40.35 -10.57
N ARG A 591 -16.91 39.42 -9.83
CA ARG A 591 -17.14 37.97 -9.94
C ARG A 591 -18.37 37.51 -9.17
N PHE A 592 -18.64 38.11 -8.00
CA PHE A 592 -19.77 37.78 -7.14
C PHE A 592 -20.76 38.94 -7.08
N ASP A 593 -22.04 38.65 -6.84
CA ASP A 593 -23.06 39.70 -6.69
C ASP A 593 -22.81 40.48 -5.38
N PRO A 594 -22.46 41.78 -5.44
CA PRO A 594 -22.12 42.59 -4.27
C PRO A 594 -23.25 42.66 -3.23
N ASP A 595 -24.50 42.50 -3.66
CA ASP A 595 -25.69 42.55 -2.80
C ASP A 595 -25.94 41.22 -2.06
N SER A 596 -25.21 40.16 -2.41
CA SER A 596 -25.38 38.80 -1.87
C SER A 596 -24.19 38.27 -1.06
N MET A 597 -23.07 39.00 -1.05
CA MET A 597 -21.79 38.50 -0.54
C MET A 597 -21.42 39.12 0.81
N GLU A 598 -21.23 38.29 1.84
CA GLU A 598 -20.84 38.76 3.18
C GLU A 598 -19.32 39.02 3.25
N GLU A 599 -18.86 39.81 4.23
CA GLU A 599 -17.43 40.12 4.41
C GLU A 599 -16.59 38.85 4.67
N ASP A 600 -17.21 37.84 5.29
CA ASP A 600 -16.61 36.53 5.53
C ASP A 600 -16.41 35.72 4.24
N ASP A 601 -17.28 35.85 3.24
CA ASP A 601 -17.17 35.17 1.94
C ASP A 601 -15.97 35.71 1.13
N ARG A 602 -15.76 37.03 1.15
CA ARG A 602 -14.61 37.66 0.50
C ARG A 602 -13.29 37.17 1.10
N LYS A 603 -13.23 37.12 2.44
CA LYS A 603 -12.06 36.64 3.16
C LYS A 603 -11.82 35.16 2.89
N TRP A 604 -12.88 34.36 2.86
CA TRP A 604 -12.81 32.96 2.49
C TRP A 604 -12.25 32.76 1.07
N TRP A 605 -12.75 33.49 0.06
CA TRP A 605 -12.26 33.40 -1.33
C TRP A 605 -10.78 33.74 -1.44
N LYS A 606 -10.33 34.83 -0.80
CA LYS A 606 -8.91 35.20 -0.77
C LYS A 606 -8.04 34.11 -0.15
N ASN A 607 -8.48 33.55 0.98
CA ASN A 607 -7.76 32.44 1.62
C ASN A 607 -7.70 31.19 0.70
N GLN A 608 -8.78 30.88 -0.02
CA GLN A 608 -8.81 29.78 -0.98
C GLN A 608 -7.88 30.03 -2.17
N LEU A 609 -7.80 31.26 -2.70
CA LEU A 609 -6.87 31.60 -3.77
C LEU A 609 -5.41 31.54 -3.32
N GLU A 610 -5.09 32.07 -2.14
CA GLU A 610 -3.75 31.98 -1.57
C GLU A 610 -3.32 30.52 -1.36
N ALA A 611 -4.24 29.67 -0.91
CA ALA A 611 -3.96 28.26 -0.68
C ALA A 611 -3.94 27.41 -1.97
N TYR A 612 -4.82 27.71 -2.95
CA TYR A 612 -5.18 26.77 -4.01
C TYR A 612 -5.18 27.31 -5.44
N SER A 613 -4.93 28.60 -5.70
CA SER A 613 -5.02 29.19 -7.06
C SER A 613 -4.26 28.40 -8.14
N TYR A 614 -3.07 27.89 -7.82
CA TYR A 614 -2.23 27.09 -8.74
C TYR A 614 -2.42 25.57 -8.60
N HIS A 615 -3.37 25.12 -7.79
CA HIS A 615 -3.77 23.71 -7.75
C HIS A 615 -4.60 23.34 -8.98
N SER A 616 -4.50 22.08 -9.39
CA SER A 616 -5.07 21.57 -10.64
C SER A 616 -6.57 21.89 -10.78
N ASP A 617 -7.39 21.55 -9.79
CA ASP A 617 -8.85 21.69 -9.88
C ASP A 617 -9.31 23.16 -9.91
N MET A 618 -8.64 24.01 -9.13
CA MET A 618 -8.93 25.44 -9.10
C MET A 618 -8.49 26.10 -10.41
N MET A 619 -7.31 25.75 -10.91
CA MET A 619 -6.77 26.28 -12.16
C MET A 619 -7.65 25.91 -13.36
N VAL A 620 -8.16 24.68 -13.45
CA VAL A 620 -9.11 24.28 -14.51
C VAL A 620 -10.35 25.19 -14.50
N LYS A 621 -10.94 25.42 -13.31
CA LYS A 621 -12.12 26.28 -13.15
C LYS A 621 -11.83 27.73 -13.53
N LEU A 622 -10.77 28.32 -12.96
CA LEU A 622 -10.41 29.72 -13.21
C LEU A 622 -10.09 29.95 -14.69
N MET A 623 -9.31 29.08 -15.33
CA MET A 623 -8.98 29.19 -16.76
C MET A 623 -10.22 29.15 -17.65
N ALA A 624 -11.17 28.24 -17.35
CA ALA A 624 -12.43 28.15 -18.08
C ALA A 624 -13.28 29.42 -17.95
N ASP A 625 -13.43 29.93 -16.73
CA ASP A 625 -14.19 31.17 -16.47
C ASP A 625 -13.55 32.39 -17.14
N HIS A 626 -12.23 32.53 -17.04
CA HIS A 626 -11.50 33.66 -17.62
C HIS A 626 -11.61 33.69 -19.14
N LEU A 627 -11.52 32.54 -19.79
CA LEU A 627 -11.73 32.47 -21.24
C LEU A 627 -13.16 32.81 -21.63
N CYS A 628 -14.16 32.35 -20.87
CA CYS A 628 -15.53 32.77 -21.08
C CYS A 628 -15.61 34.31 -21.07
N TRP A 629 -15.03 34.98 -20.09
CA TRP A 629 -15.03 36.45 -20.03
C TRP A 629 -14.31 37.12 -21.21
N ILE A 630 -13.18 36.58 -21.64
CA ILE A 630 -12.45 37.07 -22.82
C ILE A 630 -13.35 37.02 -24.07
N PHE A 631 -14.08 35.92 -24.26
CA PHE A 631 -14.94 35.73 -25.43
C PHE A 631 -16.24 36.54 -25.42
N HIS A 632 -16.65 37.11 -24.27
CA HIS A 632 -17.78 38.03 -24.19
C HIS A 632 -17.44 39.46 -24.66
N GLN A 633 -16.17 39.75 -24.97
CA GLN A 633 -15.74 41.07 -25.45
C GLN A 633 -16.18 41.33 -26.90
N LYS A 634 -16.78 42.50 -27.15
CA LYS A 634 -17.45 42.83 -28.44
C LYS A 634 -16.54 42.92 -29.67
N ASP A 635 -15.22 43.08 -29.47
CA ASP A 635 -14.29 43.43 -30.55
C ASP A 635 -13.20 42.40 -30.83
N LEU A 636 -13.21 41.24 -30.15
CA LEU A 636 -12.12 40.26 -30.16
C LEU A 636 -11.69 39.80 -31.58
N PHE A 637 -12.66 39.60 -32.48
CA PHE A 637 -12.42 39.13 -33.86
C PHE A 637 -12.55 40.23 -34.92
N SER A 638 -12.59 41.50 -34.52
CA SER A 638 -12.85 42.64 -35.43
C SER A 638 -11.88 42.73 -36.61
N TYR A 639 -10.65 42.25 -36.42
CA TYR A 639 -9.65 42.21 -37.47
C TYR A 639 -10.08 41.29 -38.63
N LEU A 640 -10.45 40.04 -38.32
CA LEU A 640 -10.91 39.07 -39.32
C LEU A 640 -12.13 39.59 -40.07
N TYR A 641 -13.09 40.16 -39.34
CA TYR A 641 -14.31 40.71 -39.94
C TYR A 641 -14.00 41.83 -40.95
N LYS A 642 -13.10 42.75 -40.60
CA LYS A 642 -12.67 43.83 -41.49
C LYS A 642 -11.89 43.31 -42.70
N LYS A 643 -11.01 42.33 -42.50
CA LYS A 643 -10.23 41.73 -43.60
C LYS A 643 -11.11 40.96 -44.57
N GLU A 644 -12.12 40.25 -44.07
CA GLU A 644 -13.15 39.60 -44.90
C GLU A 644 -13.87 40.63 -45.77
N TYR A 645 -14.34 41.73 -45.18
CA TYR A 645 -14.99 42.80 -45.92
C TYR A 645 -14.08 43.37 -47.03
N ILE A 646 -12.82 43.67 -46.70
CA ILE A 646 -11.84 44.23 -47.66
C ILE A 646 -11.57 43.24 -48.80
N TYR A 647 -11.41 41.95 -48.49
CA TYR A 647 -11.18 40.91 -49.49
C TYR A 647 -12.34 40.84 -50.49
N GLN A 648 -13.59 40.78 -50.00
CA GLN A 648 -14.78 40.74 -50.86
C GLN A 648 -14.90 41.99 -51.75
N VAL A 649 -14.52 43.17 -51.25
CA VAL A 649 -14.47 44.39 -52.07
C VAL A 649 -13.41 44.31 -53.16
N LYS A 650 -12.23 43.75 -52.88
CA LYS A 650 -11.14 43.57 -53.87
C LYS A 650 -11.50 42.58 -54.97
N GLU A 651 -12.21 41.51 -54.64
CA GLU A 651 -12.69 40.50 -55.60
C GLU A 651 -13.91 40.95 -56.42
N GLY A 652 -14.35 42.20 -56.27
CA GLY A 652 -15.47 42.78 -57.04
C GLY A 652 -16.86 42.48 -56.47
N ASN A 653 -16.96 41.88 -55.28
CA ASN A 653 -18.20 41.52 -54.59
C ASN A 653 -18.65 42.61 -53.58
N GLY A 654 -18.42 43.89 -53.85
CA GLY A 654 -18.65 44.98 -52.90
C GLY A 654 -20.09 45.08 -52.36
N GLU A 655 -21.10 44.74 -53.16
CA GLU A 655 -22.51 44.69 -52.73
C GLU A 655 -22.80 43.56 -51.72
N GLN A 656 -21.98 42.51 -51.70
CA GLN A 656 -22.12 41.34 -50.81
C GLN A 656 -21.12 41.36 -49.64
N ALA A 657 -20.13 42.25 -49.64
CA ALA A 657 -19.08 42.32 -48.63
C ALA A 657 -19.62 42.45 -47.19
N GLY A 658 -20.59 43.34 -46.97
CA GLY A 658 -21.22 43.50 -45.65
C GLY A 658 -22.06 42.30 -45.22
N LYS A 659 -22.62 41.54 -46.17
CA LYS A 659 -23.32 40.29 -45.87
C LYS A 659 -22.34 39.20 -45.45
N LYS A 660 -21.22 39.07 -46.17
CA LYS A 660 -20.16 38.08 -45.89
C LYS A 660 -19.46 38.32 -44.55
N GLU A 661 -19.19 39.58 -44.22
CA GLU A 661 -18.71 39.98 -42.89
C GLU A 661 -19.68 39.53 -41.79
N LYS A 662 -20.99 39.76 -41.97
CA LYS A 662 -22.01 39.38 -41.00
C LYS A 662 -22.16 37.86 -40.88
N GLU A 663 -22.09 37.13 -41.99
CA GLU A 663 -22.09 35.66 -42.02
C GLU A 663 -20.88 35.11 -41.23
N LEU A 664 -19.67 35.63 -41.47
CA LEU A 664 -18.47 35.24 -40.72
C LEU A 664 -18.60 35.53 -39.22
N ARG A 665 -19.14 36.70 -38.84
CA ARG A 665 -19.37 37.05 -37.43
C ARG A 665 -20.32 36.06 -36.74
N GLN A 666 -21.43 35.72 -37.39
CA GLN A 666 -22.40 34.75 -36.85
C GLN A 666 -21.79 33.36 -36.69
N HIS A 667 -20.97 32.93 -37.65
CA HIS A 667 -20.25 31.66 -37.57
C HIS A 667 -19.20 31.65 -36.45
N MET A 668 -18.40 32.70 -36.32
CA MET A 668 -17.42 32.82 -35.23
C MET A 668 -18.10 32.79 -33.85
N GLU A 669 -19.18 33.56 -33.67
CA GLU A 669 -19.98 33.54 -32.44
C GLU A 669 -20.53 32.12 -32.16
N SER A 670 -21.05 31.44 -33.19
CA SER A 670 -21.52 30.05 -33.07
C SER A 670 -20.40 29.09 -32.68
N TRP A 671 -19.21 29.17 -33.31
CA TRP A 671 -18.11 28.27 -33.00
C TRP A 671 -17.58 28.45 -31.59
N VAL A 672 -17.51 29.70 -31.12
CA VAL A 672 -17.20 29.98 -29.71
C VAL A 672 -18.28 29.37 -28.81
N TRP A 673 -19.56 29.61 -29.08
CA TRP A 673 -20.64 28.98 -28.31
C TRP A 673 -20.54 27.46 -28.31
N ASP A 674 -20.29 26.82 -29.45
CA ASP A 674 -20.15 25.37 -29.56
C ASP A 674 -18.96 24.85 -28.72
N PHE A 675 -17.86 25.60 -28.64
CA PHE A 675 -16.68 25.24 -27.86
C PHE A 675 -16.86 25.43 -26.35
N PHE A 676 -17.76 26.34 -25.93
CA PHE A 676 -17.99 26.67 -24.51
C PHE A 676 -19.33 26.15 -23.96
N ALA A 677 -20.25 25.66 -24.80
CA ALA A 677 -21.55 25.17 -24.38
C ALA A 677 -21.44 23.84 -23.63
N SER A 678 -21.34 23.91 -22.30
CA SER A 678 -21.59 22.75 -21.44
C SER A 678 -23.09 22.61 -21.19
N THR A 679 -23.68 21.49 -21.60
CA THR A 679 -25.03 21.10 -21.18
C THR A 679 -25.02 19.69 -20.61
N VAL A 680 -25.98 19.38 -19.73
CA VAL A 680 -26.15 18.05 -19.13
C VAL A 680 -26.33 16.95 -20.21
N TRP A 681 -26.72 17.33 -21.43
CA TRP A 681 -26.98 16.45 -22.56
C TRP A 681 -25.80 16.29 -23.54
N ASN A 682 -24.75 17.13 -23.42
CA ASN A 682 -23.57 17.16 -24.30
C ASN A 682 -22.23 16.90 -23.54
N ARG A 683 -22.26 16.14 -22.43
CA ARG A 683 -21.04 15.80 -21.67
C ARG A 683 -19.97 15.04 -22.48
N PHE A 684 -20.34 14.52 -23.65
CA PHE A 684 -19.46 13.80 -24.57
C PHE A 684 -19.01 14.63 -25.79
N GLU A 685 -19.40 15.92 -25.87
CA GLU A 685 -18.91 16.84 -26.91
C GLU A 685 -17.73 17.68 -26.40
N LEU A 686 -16.78 17.95 -27.31
CA LEU A 686 -15.55 18.73 -27.13
C LEU A 686 -15.85 20.16 -26.64
N ASN A 687 -16.05 20.32 -25.35
CA ASN A 687 -16.11 21.63 -24.72
C ASN A 687 -14.75 21.95 -24.06
N PHE A 688 -14.46 23.23 -23.92
CA PHE A 688 -13.17 23.71 -23.40
C PHE A 688 -12.86 23.21 -21.98
N TYR A 689 -13.88 23.00 -21.14
CA TYR A 689 -13.68 22.50 -19.78
C TYR A 689 -13.05 21.10 -19.80
N SER A 690 -13.59 20.19 -20.62
CA SER A 690 -13.01 18.85 -20.80
C SER A 690 -11.60 18.89 -21.41
N VAL A 691 -11.32 19.84 -22.32
CA VAL A 691 -9.95 20.06 -22.82
C VAL A 691 -9.03 20.42 -21.66
N MET A 692 -9.41 21.36 -20.82
CA MET A 692 -8.59 21.78 -19.67
C MET A 692 -8.39 20.68 -18.64
N GLU A 693 -9.41 19.88 -18.35
CA GLU A 693 -9.28 18.70 -17.49
C GLU A 693 -8.24 17.73 -18.06
N ASN A 694 -8.31 17.40 -19.35
CA ASN A 694 -7.36 16.49 -20.00
C ASN A 694 -5.94 17.06 -20.02
N LEU A 695 -5.76 18.36 -20.31
CA LEU A 695 -4.45 19.00 -20.26
C LEU A 695 -3.87 18.98 -18.84
N MET A 696 -4.70 19.24 -17.83
CA MET A 696 -4.27 19.22 -16.44
C MET A 696 -3.93 17.81 -15.95
N TYR A 697 -4.75 16.83 -16.33
CA TYR A 697 -4.52 15.41 -16.09
C TYR A 697 -3.18 14.99 -16.68
N LEU A 698 -2.93 15.29 -17.96
CA LEU A 698 -1.67 14.98 -18.64
C LEU A 698 -0.46 15.52 -17.88
N LEU A 699 -0.48 16.79 -17.47
CA LEU A 699 0.65 17.40 -16.73
C LEU A 699 0.82 16.80 -15.33
N LYS A 700 -0.28 16.62 -14.59
CA LYS A 700 -0.27 16.11 -13.21
C LYS A 700 0.25 14.67 -13.16
N GLU A 701 -0.26 13.83 -14.04
CA GLU A 701 0.05 12.41 -14.09
C GLU A 701 1.44 12.13 -14.67
N SER A 702 1.82 12.84 -15.74
CA SER A 702 3.19 12.71 -16.30
C SER A 702 4.25 13.21 -15.33
N PHE A 703 3.94 14.22 -14.51
CA PHE A 703 4.83 14.67 -13.45
C PHE A 703 5.03 13.58 -12.39
N ALA A 704 3.96 12.92 -11.94
CA ALA A 704 4.05 11.88 -10.92
C ALA A 704 4.80 10.63 -11.43
N ASP A 705 4.59 10.25 -12.71
CA ASP A 705 5.39 9.23 -13.38
C ASP A 705 6.87 9.59 -13.43
N LEU A 706 7.19 10.84 -13.82
CA LEU A 706 8.55 11.33 -13.81
C LEU A 706 9.13 11.29 -12.38
N GLY A 707 8.34 11.62 -11.36
CA GLY A 707 8.72 11.48 -9.96
C GLY A 707 9.16 10.05 -9.63
N ALA A 708 8.35 9.05 -9.98
CA ALA A 708 8.70 7.64 -9.79
C ALA A 708 9.99 7.24 -10.54
N VAL A 709 10.11 7.65 -11.81
CA VAL A 709 11.30 7.41 -12.65
C VAL A 709 12.56 8.00 -12.02
N MET A 710 12.52 9.25 -11.55
CA MET A 710 13.67 9.94 -10.97
C MET A 710 14.06 9.38 -9.60
N ILE A 711 13.08 9.08 -8.74
CA ILE A 711 13.32 8.55 -7.40
C ILE A 711 13.94 7.14 -7.49
N LEU A 712 13.31 6.26 -8.28
CA LEU A 712 13.69 4.85 -8.40
C LEU A 712 14.73 4.57 -9.50
N LYS A 713 15.13 5.61 -10.25
CA LYS A 713 16.05 5.50 -11.40
C LYS A 713 15.63 4.38 -12.35
N LEU A 714 14.33 4.35 -12.68
CA LEU A 714 13.76 3.31 -13.52
C LEU A 714 14.41 3.34 -14.89
N SER A 715 14.81 2.18 -15.39
CA SER A 715 15.08 2.04 -16.82
C SER A 715 13.79 2.24 -17.64
N VAL A 716 13.91 2.53 -18.94
CA VAL A 716 12.70 2.66 -19.78
C VAL A 716 11.90 1.36 -19.72
N ARG A 717 12.59 0.21 -19.75
CA ARG A 717 11.94 -1.09 -19.59
C ARG A 717 11.16 -1.23 -18.28
N GLU A 718 11.74 -0.86 -17.14
CA GLU A 718 11.07 -0.99 -15.83
C GLU A 718 9.84 -0.07 -15.72
N TYR A 719 9.90 1.12 -16.33
CA TYR A 719 8.74 2.01 -16.41
C TYR A 719 7.60 1.38 -17.23
N LEU A 720 7.91 0.81 -18.41
CA LEU A 720 6.91 0.13 -19.25
C LEU A 720 6.35 -1.14 -18.58
N GLU A 721 7.21 -1.90 -17.89
CA GLU A 721 6.79 -3.06 -17.11
C GLU A 721 5.81 -2.68 -16.00
N ALA A 722 6.00 -1.52 -15.35
CA ALA A 722 5.09 -1.02 -14.33
C ALA A 722 3.71 -0.62 -14.92
N ILE A 723 3.69 0.09 -16.05
CA ILE A 723 2.44 0.43 -16.77
C ILE A 723 1.67 -0.84 -17.13
N LEU A 724 2.35 -1.80 -17.76
CA LEU A 724 1.73 -3.06 -18.19
C LEU A 724 1.23 -3.88 -17.00
N SER A 725 2.02 -3.97 -15.92
CA SER A 725 1.62 -4.72 -14.72
C SER A 725 0.41 -4.10 -14.04
N SER A 726 0.34 -2.77 -13.96
CA SER A 726 -0.83 -2.06 -13.45
C SER A 726 -2.06 -2.36 -14.31
N ALA A 727 -1.96 -2.20 -15.63
CA ALA A 727 -3.08 -2.46 -16.55
C ALA A 727 -3.61 -3.89 -16.45
N ASN A 728 -2.70 -4.87 -16.37
CA ASN A 728 -3.05 -6.29 -16.19
C ASN A 728 -3.76 -6.55 -14.85
N ASP A 729 -3.40 -5.84 -13.78
CA ASP A 729 -4.10 -5.92 -12.50
C ASP A 729 -5.54 -5.38 -12.57
N HIS A 730 -5.79 -4.39 -13.44
CA HIS A 730 -7.12 -3.86 -13.76
C HIS A 730 -7.90 -4.70 -14.76
N GLY A 731 -7.33 -5.81 -15.24
CA GLY A 731 -7.94 -6.65 -16.28
C GLY A 731 -7.99 -5.97 -17.66
N ILE A 732 -7.15 -4.96 -17.88
CA ILE A 732 -7.00 -4.27 -19.17
C ILE A 732 -5.95 -5.04 -19.98
N ASP A 733 -6.35 -5.61 -21.11
CA ASP A 733 -5.41 -6.27 -22.01
C ASP A 733 -4.55 -5.27 -22.80
N ILE A 734 -3.44 -5.75 -23.36
CA ILE A 734 -2.49 -4.90 -24.09
C ILE A 734 -3.13 -4.13 -25.26
N LYS A 735 -4.15 -4.69 -25.92
CA LYS A 735 -4.81 -4.02 -27.05
C LYS A 735 -5.62 -2.85 -26.54
N THR A 736 -6.43 -3.08 -25.51
CA THR A 736 -7.22 -2.06 -24.83
C THR A 736 -6.32 -0.96 -24.26
N LEU A 737 -5.17 -1.32 -23.68
CA LEU A 737 -4.20 -0.37 -23.17
C LEU A 737 -3.58 0.49 -24.28
N VAL A 738 -3.25 -0.10 -25.43
CA VAL A 738 -2.69 0.64 -26.58
C VAL A 738 -3.75 1.52 -27.25
N ASP A 739 -5.01 1.08 -27.25
CA ASP A 739 -6.14 1.84 -27.78
C ASP A 739 -6.54 3.01 -26.85
N GLN A 740 -6.12 2.98 -25.57
CA GLN A 740 -6.27 4.11 -24.63
C GLN A 740 -5.23 5.20 -24.93
N GLU A 741 -5.58 6.12 -25.83
CA GLU A 741 -4.66 7.15 -26.30
C GLU A 741 -4.08 8.04 -25.18
N ASP A 742 -4.85 8.40 -24.15
CA ASP A 742 -4.36 9.24 -23.03
C ASP A 742 -3.18 8.59 -22.27
N GLY A 743 -3.24 7.27 -22.05
CA GLY A 743 -2.18 6.51 -21.37
C GLY A 743 -0.90 6.44 -22.21
N ILE A 744 -1.04 6.22 -23.52
CA ILE A 744 0.07 6.21 -24.47
C ILE A 744 0.70 7.59 -24.61
N VAL A 745 -0.11 8.65 -24.69
CA VAL A 745 0.34 10.04 -24.76
C VAL A 745 1.14 10.42 -23.52
N ARG A 746 0.62 10.12 -22.32
CA ARG A 746 1.31 10.30 -21.03
C ARG A 746 2.65 9.56 -21.01
N GLY A 747 2.66 8.27 -21.34
CA GLY A 747 3.88 7.46 -21.34
C GLY A 747 4.94 7.97 -22.32
N ALA A 748 4.51 8.37 -23.52
CA ALA A 748 5.40 8.90 -24.55
C ALA A 748 6.02 10.24 -24.14
N LEU A 749 5.26 11.10 -23.44
CA LEU A 749 5.74 12.37 -22.91
C LEU A 749 6.82 12.16 -21.83
N VAL A 750 6.60 11.21 -20.92
CA VAL A 750 7.59 10.82 -19.90
C VAL A 750 8.84 10.25 -20.54
N CYS A 751 8.71 9.31 -21.50
CA CYS A 751 9.86 8.76 -22.22
C CYS A 751 10.65 9.83 -22.99
N LEU A 752 9.97 10.77 -23.65
CA LEU A 752 10.63 11.92 -24.29
C LEU A 752 11.38 12.79 -23.28
N CYS A 753 10.79 13.04 -22.11
CA CYS A 753 11.47 13.75 -21.04
C CYS A 753 12.68 12.97 -20.52
N MET A 754 12.66 11.63 -20.46
CA MET A 754 13.80 10.83 -20.04
C MET A 754 14.98 10.96 -21.02
N VAL A 755 14.72 10.90 -22.33
CA VAL A 755 15.78 10.94 -23.35
C VAL A 755 16.21 12.35 -23.76
N ASN A 756 15.54 13.39 -23.27
CA ASN A 756 15.83 14.78 -23.61
C ASN A 756 17.23 15.20 -23.09
N ASP A 757 18.00 15.90 -23.93
CA ASP A 757 19.35 16.37 -23.62
C ASP A 757 19.41 17.90 -23.70
N GLU A 758 19.71 18.56 -22.58
CA GLU A 758 19.91 20.01 -22.49
C GLU A 758 21.18 20.32 -21.68
N GLU A 759 21.80 21.49 -21.89
CA GLU A 759 23.09 21.88 -21.28
C GLU A 759 23.10 21.75 -19.75
N ASP A 760 22.00 22.17 -19.10
CA ASP A 760 21.81 22.10 -17.64
C ASP A 760 20.97 20.88 -17.19
N CYS A 761 20.66 19.96 -18.12
CA CYS A 761 19.84 18.77 -17.87
C CYS A 761 20.27 17.63 -18.80
N PRO A 762 21.43 17.01 -18.53
CA PRO A 762 22.02 16.02 -19.42
C PRO A 762 21.15 14.77 -19.51
N GLN A 763 21.16 14.13 -20.68
CA GLN A 763 20.48 12.86 -20.92
C GLN A 763 21.01 11.75 -20.01
N GLU A 764 20.15 11.16 -19.17
CA GLU A 764 20.49 9.97 -18.35
C GLU A 764 20.07 8.64 -18.99
N TRP A 765 19.07 8.64 -19.89
CA TRP A 765 18.50 7.44 -20.51
C TRP A 765 18.71 7.40 -22.02
N SER A 766 18.92 6.21 -22.59
CA SER A 766 19.15 6.05 -24.03
C SER A 766 17.87 5.76 -24.81
N LEU A 767 17.69 6.45 -25.94
CA LEU A 767 16.64 6.15 -26.91
C LEU A 767 16.75 4.73 -27.50
N ASP A 768 17.97 4.19 -27.57
CA ASP A 768 18.23 2.84 -28.07
C ASP A 768 17.52 1.76 -27.24
N GLU A 769 17.23 2.02 -25.97
CA GLU A 769 16.53 1.08 -25.09
C GLU A 769 15.12 0.79 -25.62
N ILE A 770 14.38 1.80 -26.10
CA ILE A 770 13.04 1.64 -26.68
C ILE A 770 13.11 0.77 -27.95
N PHE A 771 14.10 1.03 -28.82
CA PHE A 771 14.32 0.24 -30.03
C PHE A 771 14.70 -1.21 -29.73
N ASP A 772 15.48 -1.44 -28.68
CA ASP A 772 15.87 -2.78 -28.27
C ASP A 772 14.72 -3.58 -27.63
N ILE A 773 13.79 -2.89 -26.96
CA ILE A 773 12.58 -3.50 -26.40
C ILE A 773 11.62 -3.92 -27.53
N THR A 774 11.34 -3.03 -28.49
CA THR A 774 10.43 -3.31 -29.63
C THR A 774 10.85 -4.53 -30.45
N ARG A 775 12.16 -4.84 -30.51
CA ARG A 775 12.70 -6.01 -31.24
C ARG A 775 12.52 -7.35 -30.53
N LYS A 776 12.23 -7.37 -29.22
CA LYS A 776 12.24 -8.60 -28.40
C LYS A 776 10.91 -9.37 -28.38
N GLY A 777 9.84 -8.81 -28.95
CA GLY A 777 8.50 -9.42 -29.00
C GLY A 777 7.80 -9.48 -27.63
N GLY A 778 6.49 -9.77 -27.64
CA GLY A 778 5.65 -9.82 -26.42
C GLY A 778 4.95 -8.49 -26.11
N GLU A 779 4.12 -8.48 -25.06
CA GLU A 779 3.25 -7.34 -24.71
C GLU A 779 4.03 -6.04 -24.46
N ILE A 780 5.19 -6.12 -23.80
CA ILE A 780 6.06 -4.95 -23.56
C ILE A 780 6.58 -4.38 -24.90
N ALA A 781 6.85 -5.21 -25.89
CA ALA A 781 7.31 -4.75 -27.20
C ALA A 781 6.18 -4.07 -27.99
N GLU A 782 4.93 -4.55 -27.85
CA GLU A 782 3.74 -3.89 -28.41
C GLU A 782 3.51 -2.52 -27.78
N LEU A 783 3.58 -2.42 -26.44
CA LEU A 783 3.50 -1.15 -25.72
C LEU A 783 4.61 -0.18 -26.14
N ALA A 784 5.86 -0.65 -26.20
CA ALA A 784 7.00 0.16 -26.64
C ALA A 784 6.85 0.65 -28.08
N ALA A 785 6.25 -0.15 -28.97
CA ALA A 785 6.01 0.24 -30.36
C ALA A 785 4.92 1.32 -30.48
N ALA A 786 3.84 1.19 -29.69
CA ALA A 786 2.79 2.21 -29.61
C ALA A 786 3.33 3.56 -29.09
N LEU A 787 4.11 3.51 -28.01
CA LEU A 787 4.76 4.70 -27.45
C LEU A 787 5.74 5.33 -28.43
N TRP A 788 6.55 4.52 -29.12
CA TRP A 788 7.47 5.01 -30.15
C TRP A 788 6.72 5.73 -31.28
N GLU A 789 5.63 5.15 -31.78
CA GLU A 789 4.83 5.79 -32.82
C GLU A 789 4.19 7.09 -32.33
N ALA A 790 3.70 7.14 -31.09
CA ALA A 790 3.22 8.38 -30.48
C ALA A 790 4.34 9.44 -30.42
N MET A 791 5.51 9.09 -29.87
CA MET A 791 6.67 9.99 -29.83
C MET A 791 7.02 10.53 -31.23
N ARG A 792 7.01 9.67 -32.26
CA ARG A 792 7.29 10.04 -33.64
C ARG A 792 6.25 11.00 -34.21
N ILE A 793 4.96 10.71 -34.03
CA ILE A 793 3.84 11.55 -34.51
C ILE A 793 3.98 12.98 -33.97
N TYR A 794 4.38 13.13 -32.70
CA TYR A 794 4.47 14.43 -32.05
C TYR A 794 5.81 15.16 -32.25
N THR A 795 6.85 14.48 -32.73
CA THR A 795 8.18 15.06 -32.97
C THR A 795 8.49 15.33 -34.45
N GLU A 796 7.91 14.57 -35.39
CA GLU A 796 8.08 14.79 -36.83
C GLU A 796 7.09 15.84 -37.36
N GLU A 797 7.47 16.59 -38.42
CA GLU A 797 6.56 17.43 -39.22
C GLU A 797 5.59 16.55 -40.03
N SER A 798 4.74 15.77 -39.36
CA SER A 798 3.70 15.01 -40.04
C SER A 798 2.47 15.90 -40.22
N GLU A 799 2.01 16.03 -41.47
CA GLU A 799 0.72 16.64 -41.85
C GLU A 799 -0.48 15.76 -41.40
N LYS A 800 -0.40 15.09 -40.24
CA LYS A 800 -1.56 14.39 -39.69
C LYS A 800 -2.52 15.40 -39.08
N GLU A 801 -3.83 15.16 -39.27
CA GLU A 801 -4.84 15.98 -38.61
C GLU A 801 -4.68 15.88 -37.07
N PRO A 802 -4.73 17.00 -36.33
CA PRO A 802 -4.62 17.01 -34.87
C PRO A 802 -5.73 16.28 -34.10
N TRP A 803 -6.65 15.62 -34.82
CA TRP A 803 -7.76 14.81 -34.30
C TRP A 803 -7.95 13.61 -35.22
N GLU A 804 -7.99 12.42 -34.65
CA GLU A 804 -8.78 11.34 -35.21
C GLU A 804 -9.98 11.14 -34.28
N ILE A 805 -11.19 11.18 -34.84
CA ILE A 805 -12.38 10.73 -34.11
C ILE A 805 -12.44 9.23 -34.35
N GLN A 806 -12.04 8.44 -33.36
CA GLN A 806 -12.32 7.00 -33.33
C GLN A 806 -13.33 6.73 -32.21
N ASP A 807 -14.45 6.10 -32.56
CA ASP A 807 -15.43 5.52 -31.64
C ASP A 807 -15.80 6.37 -30.39
N GLU A 808 -16.26 7.61 -30.64
CA GLU A 808 -16.84 8.52 -29.63
C GLU A 808 -15.86 9.09 -28.58
N GLN A 809 -14.58 8.73 -28.60
CA GLN A 809 -13.51 9.39 -27.84
C GLN A 809 -12.72 10.38 -28.72
N LYS A 810 -12.31 11.52 -28.15
CA LYS A 810 -11.73 12.66 -28.87
C LYS A 810 -10.45 13.12 -28.19
N THR A 811 -9.31 12.78 -28.79
CA THR A 811 -7.98 13.05 -28.24
C THR A 811 -7.32 14.23 -28.95
N PHE A 812 -6.61 15.06 -28.19
CA PHE A 812 -6.11 16.35 -28.66
C PHE A 812 -4.64 16.26 -29.09
N HIS A 813 -4.35 16.20 -30.38
CA HIS A 813 -2.98 16.08 -30.93
C HIS A 813 -2.41 17.44 -31.37
N CYS A 814 -2.21 18.38 -30.44
CA CYS A 814 -1.55 19.64 -30.77
C CYS A 814 -0.06 19.63 -30.38
N ARG A 815 0.82 19.74 -31.39
CA ARG A 815 2.27 19.76 -31.20
C ARG A 815 2.74 20.84 -30.22
N THR A 816 2.21 22.06 -30.30
CA THR A 816 2.64 23.18 -29.43
C THR A 816 2.24 22.97 -27.97
N VAL A 817 1.13 22.27 -27.74
CA VAL A 817 0.70 21.84 -26.40
C VAL A 817 1.64 20.76 -25.87
N TRP A 818 1.97 19.77 -26.69
CA TRP A 818 2.96 18.74 -26.37
C TRP A 818 4.34 19.30 -26.04
N GLU A 819 4.85 20.23 -26.85
CA GLU A 819 6.11 20.92 -26.61
C GLU A 819 6.09 21.69 -25.28
N SER A 820 4.94 22.27 -24.91
CA SER A 820 4.80 23.01 -23.64
C SER A 820 4.70 22.04 -22.44
N ALA A 821 4.02 20.91 -22.59
CA ALA A 821 4.00 19.86 -21.58
C ALA A 821 5.39 19.23 -21.38
N LEU A 822 6.14 18.98 -22.46
CA LEU A 822 7.50 18.46 -22.39
C LEU A 822 8.44 19.47 -21.70
N ARG A 823 8.34 20.76 -22.05
CA ARG A 823 9.11 21.82 -21.36
C ARG A 823 8.84 21.84 -19.85
N TYR A 824 7.58 21.70 -19.45
CA TYR A 824 7.22 21.58 -18.04
C TYR A 824 7.92 20.40 -17.36
N LEU A 825 7.87 19.20 -17.95
CA LEU A 825 8.51 18.03 -17.37
C LEU A 825 10.04 18.14 -17.33
N VAL A 826 10.66 18.68 -18.39
CA VAL A 826 12.11 18.93 -18.42
C VAL A 826 12.51 19.93 -17.33
N GLU A 827 11.71 20.96 -17.08
CA GLU A 827 11.94 21.89 -15.98
C GLU A 827 11.83 21.21 -14.61
N CYS A 828 10.83 20.35 -14.40
CA CYS A 828 10.73 19.54 -13.19
C CYS A 828 11.95 18.62 -13.00
N ARG A 829 12.44 18.00 -14.08
CA ARG A 829 13.66 17.18 -14.08
C ARG A 829 14.89 18.01 -13.72
N LYS A 830 15.03 19.22 -14.27
CA LYS A 830 16.11 20.17 -13.93
C LYS A 830 16.12 20.50 -12.46
N ILE A 831 14.97 20.91 -11.91
CA ILE A 831 14.83 21.27 -10.50
C ILE A 831 15.16 20.06 -9.61
N PHE A 832 14.68 18.87 -9.97
CA PHE A 832 15.04 17.65 -9.25
C PHE A 832 16.56 17.45 -9.20
N LEU A 833 17.24 17.55 -10.34
CA LEU A 833 18.69 17.35 -10.44
C LEU A 833 19.49 18.47 -9.74
N SER A 834 19.06 19.73 -9.83
CA SER A 834 19.73 20.87 -9.21
C SER A 834 19.62 20.86 -7.70
N ASP A 835 18.44 20.50 -7.19
CA ASP A 835 18.11 20.58 -5.77
C ASP A 835 18.44 19.29 -5.03
N LEU A 836 18.86 18.23 -5.74
CA LEU A 836 19.33 16.99 -5.16
C LEU A 836 20.62 17.22 -4.38
N LYS A 837 20.48 17.46 -3.08
CA LYS A 837 21.61 17.67 -2.16
C LYS A 837 22.29 16.34 -1.85
N LYS A 838 23.61 16.39 -1.61
CA LYS A 838 24.39 15.23 -1.11
C LYS A 838 23.82 14.62 0.18
N SER A 839 23.14 15.40 1.00
CA SER A 839 22.49 14.90 2.23
C SER A 839 21.29 13.99 1.96
N MET A 840 20.73 14.03 0.75
CA MET A 840 19.55 13.27 0.34
C MET A 840 19.93 11.94 -0.33
N GLU A 841 21.12 11.87 -0.91
CA GLU A 841 21.64 10.66 -1.57
C GLU A 841 21.57 9.39 -0.68
N PRO A 842 21.87 9.43 0.63
CA PRO A 842 21.75 8.23 1.46
C PRO A 842 20.31 7.68 1.55
N ILE A 843 19.30 8.56 1.58
CA ILE A 843 17.89 8.17 1.65
C ILE A 843 17.46 7.59 0.31
N GLN A 844 17.76 8.29 -0.80
CA GLN A 844 17.44 7.80 -2.14
C GLN A 844 18.14 6.46 -2.42
N ASN A 845 19.43 6.33 -2.09
CA ASN A 845 20.18 5.09 -2.27
C ASN A 845 19.58 3.95 -1.42
N GLY A 846 19.08 4.24 -0.21
CA GLY A 846 18.36 3.26 0.61
C GLY A 846 17.11 2.71 -0.10
N ILE A 847 16.29 3.60 -0.67
CA ILE A 847 15.10 3.23 -1.44
C ILE A 847 15.50 2.41 -2.69
N LEU A 848 16.50 2.88 -3.43
CA LEU A 848 17.02 2.24 -4.65
C LEU A 848 17.58 0.84 -4.39
N ASP A 849 18.37 0.67 -3.33
CA ASP A 849 18.97 -0.61 -2.95
C ASP A 849 17.89 -1.62 -2.56
N MET A 850 16.83 -1.16 -1.88
CA MET A 850 15.69 -1.99 -1.54
C MET A 850 14.86 -2.34 -2.79
N PHE A 851 14.61 -1.39 -3.69
CA PHE A 851 13.94 -1.65 -4.98
C PHE A 851 14.70 -2.69 -5.82
N LYS A 852 16.01 -2.51 -5.98
CA LYS A 852 16.89 -3.41 -6.76
C LYS A 852 17.04 -4.79 -6.11
N THR A 853 16.80 -4.91 -4.81
CA THR A 853 16.83 -6.22 -4.14
C THR A 853 15.82 -7.19 -4.76
N PHE A 854 14.66 -6.73 -5.22
CA PHE A 854 13.66 -7.58 -5.85
C PHE A 854 14.08 -8.11 -7.24
N SER A 855 15.23 -7.67 -7.77
CA SER A 855 15.86 -8.27 -8.96
C SER A 855 16.87 -9.39 -8.61
N LYS A 856 17.14 -9.65 -7.33
CA LYS A 856 18.13 -10.65 -6.91
C LYS A 856 17.59 -12.06 -7.14
N LYS A 857 18.47 -12.98 -7.55
CA LYS A 857 18.09 -14.39 -7.82
C LYS A 857 17.82 -15.21 -6.57
N ASN A 858 18.50 -14.92 -5.46
CA ASN A 858 18.37 -15.64 -4.19
C ASN A 858 17.29 -14.98 -3.33
N VAL A 859 16.24 -15.73 -3.00
CA VAL A 859 15.10 -15.20 -2.24
C VAL A 859 15.43 -14.92 -0.77
N GLU A 860 16.29 -15.70 -0.12
CA GLU A 860 16.68 -15.42 1.27
C GLU A 860 17.36 -14.05 1.37
N GLN A 861 18.24 -13.72 0.42
CA GLN A 861 18.86 -12.41 0.38
C GLN A 861 17.84 -11.28 0.21
N VAL A 862 16.68 -11.55 -0.41
CA VAL A 862 15.56 -10.60 -0.47
C VAL A 862 14.93 -10.44 0.91
N ILE A 863 14.54 -11.53 1.57
CA ILE A 863 13.90 -11.50 2.89
C ILE A 863 14.80 -10.84 3.95
N LEU A 864 16.10 -11.16 3.93
CA LEU A 864 17.09 -10.57 4.81
C LEU A 864 17.25 -9.06 4.61
N ASN A 865 17.21 -8.58 3.36
CA ASN A 865 17.27 -7.14 3.09
C ASN A 865 15.99 -6.43 3.54
N ILE A 866 14.82 -7.07 3.38
CA ILE A 866 13.54 -6.55 3.89
C ILE A 866 13.63 -6.34 5.41
N ARG A 867 14.04 -7.37 6.17
CA ARG A 867 14.24 -7.26 7.63
C ARG A 867 15.22 -6.14 7.98
N LYS A 868 16.35 -6.06 7.26
CA LYS A 868 17.35 -5.02 7.49
C LYS A 868 16.77 -3.62 7.29
N TYR A 869 16.03 -3.41 6.21
CA TYR A 869 15.43 -2.13 5.85
C TYR A 869 14.39 -1.70 6.89
N ILE A 870 13.50 -2.62 7.29
CA ILE A 870 12.52 -2.40 8.37
C ILE A 870 13.22 -2.05 9.69
N GLY A 871 14.30 -2.75 10.06
CA GLY A 871 15.04 -2.46 11.29
C GLY A 871 15.73 -1.08 11.29
N VAL A 872 16.13 -0.56 10.12
CA VAL A 872 16.61 0.83 10.00
C VAL A 872 15.45 1.80 10.21
N TYR A 873 14.31 1.55 9.58
CA TYR A 873 13.10 2.35 9.72
C TYR A 873 12.64 2.45 11.18
N ILE A 874 12.51 1.32 11.90
CA ILE A 874 12.07 1.30 13.31
C ILE A 874 12.99 2.15 14.18
N ARG A 875 14.32 2.00 14.05
CA ARG A 875 15.28 2.80 14.82
C ARG A 875 15.20 4.29 14.52
N ASN A 876 14.93 4.66 13.27
CA ASN A 876 14.76 6.07 12.89
C ASN A 876 13.43 6.62 13.44
N LEU A 877 12.37 5.82 13.37
CA LEU A 877 11.07 6.15 13.90
C LEU A 877 11.14 6.39 15.42
N GLU A 878 11.76 5.48 16.17
CA GLU A 878 11.99 5.60 17.62
C GLU A 878 12.76 6.87 17.97
N LYS A 879 13.84 7.20 17.24
CA LYS A 879 14.60 8.43 17.45
C LYS A 879 13.76 9.69 17.23
N ASP A 880 12.92 9.71 16.19
CA ASP A 880 12.04 10.85 15.93
C ASP A 880 10.95 10.99 16.99
N LEU A 881 10.44 9.84 17.44
CA LEU A 881 9.47 9.71 18.50
C LEU A 881 10.02 10.19 19.86
N ASP A 882 11.29 9.92 20.16
CA ASP A 882 11.96 10.41 21.36
C ASP A 882 12.29 11.91 21.31
N LYS A 883 12.66 12.47 20.14
CA LYS A 883 12.78 13.93 19.97
C LYS A 883 11.45 14.63 20.32
N CYS A 884 10.33 14.07 19.90
CA CYS A 884 9.00 14.60 20.23
C CYS A 884 8.70 14.59 21.74
N LYS A 885 9.32 13.69 22.53
CA LYS A 885 9.20 13.70 24.00
C LYS A 885 10.02 14.81 24.63
N MET A 886 11.23 15.09 24.11
CA MET A 886 12.14 16.11 24.63
C MET A 886 11.70 17.55 24.36
N ASP A 887 11.07 17.83 23.21
CA ASP A 887 10.57 19.18 22.88
C ASP A 887 9.47 19.68 23.86
N LYS A 888 8.86 18.79 24.65
CA LYS A 888 7.92 19.16 25.73
C LYS A 888 8.61 19.45 27.07
N GLY A 889 9.89 19.08 27.23
CA GLY A 889 10.66 19.29 28.46
C GLY A 889 11.22 20.72 28.61
N GLU A 890 11.47 21.43 27.51
CA GLU A 890 12.07 22.77 27.53
C GLU A 890 11.03 23.92 27.57
N GLY A 891 9.74 23.62 27.44
CA GLY A 891 8.65 24.62 27.50
C GLY A 891 8.20 25.03 28.91
N ASN A 892 8.80 24.49 29.98
CA ASN A 892 8.33 24.71 31.37
C ASN A 892 9.40 25.29 32.33
N THR A 893 10.45 25.92 31.80
CA THR A 893 11.36 26.74 32.60
C THR A 893 11.58 28.09 31.94
N GLY A 894 10.66 29.02 32.18
CA GLY A 894 10.75 30.39 31.69
C GLY A 894 9.65 31.30 32.22
N GLU A 895 9.84 31.72 33.48
CA GLU A 895 9.12 32.75 34.27
C GLU A 895 7.68 32.50 34.76
#